data_AF-A0A6J2FMB0-F1
#
_entry.id   AF-A0A6J2FMB0-F1
#
_cell.length_a   1.000
_cell.length_b   1.000
_cell.length_c   1.000
_cell.angle_alpha   90.00
_cell.angle_beta   90.00
_cell.angle_gamma   90.00
#
_symmetry.space_group_name_H-M   'P 1'
#
loop_
_entity.id
_entity.type
_entity.pdbx_description
1 polymer ?
#
loop_
_entity_poly.entity_id
_entity_poly.type
_entity_poly.pdbx_seq_one_letter_code
_entity_poly.pdbx_strand_id
1 'polypeptide(L)'
;MDALCGSKFWDSNLSVHTNNPDLTLCFQNSLLAWAPCIYLWAALPCYLLYLQHHDRGYIVLSQLSRLKTALGVLLWCVSWADLFYSFHGLAHGWAPAPIFFVTPLVVGITMLLATLLIQYDRLRGVQSSWVLIIFWFLCVVCAIVPFRSKILSAMAKGKISDSFRFTTFYIYFALVLFALILSCFREKPPFFSPKNVNPNPCPELSAGFLSRLSFWWFTKMAILGYRRPLEEQDLWSLKEEDCSQKVVRRLLEAWKKLQKQDAGRKAAAASGKRVSGEDEVLLGGQPRPQQPSFLWALLATFCSSILISMCLKVIQDLLSFVNPQLLSILIRFISNPMAPTWWGFLVAGLMFVCSMMQTVILQQYFHLIFVMGVKLRMAIIGVIYRKALVITNSAKRESSVGEIINLMSVDAQRFMDLAPFLHLLWSAPLQIILAIYFLWQNLGPSILAGVALMVLLIPLNGAVAMKMRAFQVEQMKFKDSRIKLMSEILAGIKVLKLYAWEPSFSEKVEGIREDELQLLRKSAYLQAISTFTWVCTPFLVTLTTLGVYVSVDQNNVLDAEKAFVSVSLFNILKIPLNMLPQLISNLIQTSVSLKRIQHFLNQDELDPQCVERKTITPGYAVTIHNGTFTWAQNLPPTLHSLDIQVPKGALVAVVGPVGCGKSSLVSALLGEMEKLEGTVCVKGSVAYVPQQAWIQNCTLQENVLFGRALDPTRYQRALEACAMLADLEMLPGGDQTEIGEKGINLSGGQRQRVSLARAVYSEADLFLLDDPLSAVDSHVAKHIFDRVIGPEGVLAGKGYVPRMVEMVAGCLLPRHGCW
;
A
#
# COMPACT_ATOMS: atom_id res chain seq x y z
N MET A 1 10.30 1.38 -51.01
CA MET A 1 9.92 -0.02 -50.65
C MET A 1 9.75 -0.87 -51.90
N ASP A 2 8.97 -0.44 -52.88
CA ASP A 2 8.78 -1.19 -54.15
C ASP A 2 10.10 -1.52 -54.87
N ALA A 3 10.99 -0.54 -54.99
CA ALA A 3 12.33 -0.73 -55.56
C ALA A 3 13.23 -1.70 -54.74
N LEU A 4 12.99 -1.81 -53.43
CA LEU A 4 13.74 -2.72 -52.55
C LEU A 4 13.31 -4.17 -52.75
N CYS A 5 12.02 -4.38 -53.03
CA CYS A 5 11.42 -5.72 -53.16
C CYS A 5 11.35 -6.23 -54.60
N GLY A 6 11.45 -5.36 -55.61
CA GLY A 6 11.21 -5.72 -57.00
C GLY A 6 9.72 -6.04 -57.31
N SER A 7 8.82 -5.77 -56.36
CA SER A 7 7.37 -5.96 -56.47
C SER A 7 6.64 -4.86 -55.71
N LYS A 8 5.36 -4.63 -56.01
CA LYS A 8 4.53 -3.67 -55.26
C LYS A 8 4.53 -3.97 -53.76
N PHE A 9 4.77 -2.95 -52.94
CA PHE A 9 4.75 -3.06 -51.47
C PHE A 9 3.36 -3.35 -50.94
N TRP A 10 2.32 -2.74 -51.50
CA TRP A 10 0.94 -2.99 -51.14
C TRP A 10 0.08 -3.14 -52.39
N ASP A 11 -0.77 -4.16 -52.41
CA ASP A 11 -1.74 -4.37 -53.49
C ASP A 11 -3.11 -4.62 -52.89
N SER A 12 -4.00 -3.62 -52.96
CA SER A 12 -5.36 -3.70 -52.44
C SER A 12 -6.19 -4.77 -53.13
N ASN A 13 -5.85 -5.15 -54.37
CA ASN A 13 -6.52 -6.23 -55.10
C ASN A 13 -6.09 -7.62 -54.64
N LEU A 14 -5.01 -7.73 -53.87
CA LEU A 14 -4.57 -8.99 -53.25
C LEU A 14 -5.01 -9.07 -51.78
N SER A 15 -4.96 -7.94 -51.08
CA SER A 15 -5.16 -7.88 -49.63
C SER A 15 -6.59 -7.57 -49.18
N VAL A 16 -7.30 -6.66 -49.86
CA VAL A 16 -8.61 -6.15 -49.40
C VAL A 16 -9.75 -6.60 -50.32
N HIS A 17 -9.58 -6.53 -51.64
CA HIS A 17 -10.63 -6.81 -52.61
C HIS A 17 -10.63 -8.28 -53.08
N THR A 18 -10.46 -9.24 -52.16
CA THR A 18 -10.50 -10.68 -52.46
C THR A 18 -11.24 -11.50 -51.40
N ASN A 19 -11.73 -12.67 -51.81
CA ASN A 19 -12.30 -13.66 -50.89
C ASN A 19 -11.23 -14.43 -50.10
N ASN A 20 -9.97 -14.34 -50.52
CA ASN A 20 -8.84 -15.03 -49.92
C ASN A 20 -7.66 -14.05 -49.77
N PRO A 21 -7.66 -13.24 -48.70
CA PRO A 21 -6.72 -12.14 -48.55
C PRO A 21 -5.33 -12.70 -48.40
N ASP A 22 -4.39 -12.09 -49.09
CA ASP A 22 -2.98 -12.32 -48.86
C ASP A 22 -2.24 -10.99 -48.93
N LEU A 23 -1.10 -10.93 -48.25
CA LEU A 23 -0.24 -9.76 -48.30
C LEU A 23 0.79 -9.96 -49.40
N THR A 24 1.23 -8.85 -50.01
CA THR A 24 2.28 -8.92 -51.04
C THR A 24 3.54 -9.57 -50.47
N LEU A 25 4.29 -10.28 -51.31
CA LEU A 25 5.56 -10.90 -50.90
C LEU A 25 6.53 -9.85 -50.31
N CYS A 26 6.48 -8.62 -50.82
CA CYS A 26 7.25 -7.50 -50.28
C CYS A 26 6.84 -7.13 -48.86
N PHE A 27 5.54 -7.02 -48.57
CA PHE A 27 5.04 -6.68 -47.23
C PHE A 27 5.37 -7.77 -46.21
N GLN A 28 5.24 -9.04 -46.62
CA GLN A 28 5.60 -10.20 -45.79
C GLN A 28 7.09 -10.23 -45.44
N ASN A 29 7.95 -10.02 -46.44
CA ASN A 29 9.40 -10.04 -46.26
C ASN A 29 9.97 -8.72 -45.73
N SER A 30 9.17 -7.68 -45.53
CA SER A 30 9.63 -6.40 -44.95
C SER A 30 8.94 -6.13 -43.61
N LEU A 31 7.80 -5.47 -43.60
CA LEU A 31 7.16 -4.96 -42.38
C LEU A 31 6.87 -6.07 -41.36
N LEU A 32 6.34 -7.22 -41.79
CA LEU A 32 6.06 -8.33 -40.88
C LEU A 32 7.33 -8.95 -40.29
N ALA A 33 8.40 -9.09 -41.08
CA ALA A 33 9.68 -9.57 -40.59
C ALA A 33 10.40 -8.53 -39.70
N TRP A 34 10.23 -7.25 -39.98
CA TRP A 34 10.93 -6.15 -39.29
C TRP A 34 10.21 -5.69 -38.02
N ALA A 35 8.89 -5.85 -37.90
CA ALA A 35 8.15 -5.40 -36.72
C ALA A 35 8.68 -5.99 -35.39
N PRO A 36 8.97 -7.30 -35.26
CA PRO A 36 9.61 -7.84 -34.08
C PRO A 36 11.02 -7.29 -33.83
N CYS A 37 11.76 -7.03 -34.91
CA CYS A 37 13.11 -6.47 -34.87
C CYS A 37 13.09 -5.04 -34.32
N ILE A 38 12.19 -4.19 -34.83
CA ILE A 38 11.99 -2.80 -34.40
C ILE A 38 11.61 -2.76 -32.91
N TYR A 39 10.69 -3.63 -32.48
CA TYR A 39 10.30 -3.73 -31.06
C TYR A 39 11.52 -4.00 -30.16
N LEU A 40 12.31 -5.04 -30.49
CA LEU A 40 13.45 -5.41 -29.67
C LEU A 40 14.50 -4.30 -29.64
N TRP A 41 14.80 -3.69 -30.79
CA TRP A 41 15.78 -2.59 -30.89
C TRP A 41 15.34 -1.33 -30.15
N ALA A 42 14.04 -1.00 -30.18
CA ALA A 42 13.50 0.13 -29.43
C ALA A 42 13.46 -0.12 -27.92
N ALA A 43 13.16 -1.36 -27.50
CA ALA A 43 13.10 -1.74 -26.08
C ALA A 43 14.50 -1.91 -25.45
N LEU A 44 15.52 -2.27 -26.25
CA LEU A 44 16.85 -2.64 -25.77
C LEU A 44 17.53 -1.56 -24.92
N PRO A 45 17.60 -0.26 -25.30
CA PRO A 45 18.33 0.73 -24.50
C PRO A 45 17.74 0.90 -23.09
N CYS A 46 16.42 1.01 -23.01
CA CYS A 46 15.69 1.11 -21.74
C CYS A 46 15.86 -0.16 -20.90
N TYR A 47 15.84 -1.32 -21.54
CA TYR A 47 15.99 -2.60 -20.85
C TYR A 47 17.40 -2.81 -20.31
N LEU A 48 18.44 -2.42 -21.06
CA LEU A 48 19.82 -2.48 -20.57
C LEU A 48 20.06 -1.55 -19.38
N LEU A 49 19.49 -0.33 -19.40
CA LEU A 49 19.56 0.60 -18.26
C LEU A 49 18.86 0.03 -17.01
N TYR A 50 17.73 -0.65 -17.20
CA TYR A 50 17.03 -1.36 -16.13
C TYR A 50 17.89 -2.49 -15.54
N LEU A 51 18.49 -3.32 -16.39
CA LEU A 51 19.34 -4.44 -15.96
C LEU A 51 20.63 -3.97 -15.28
N GLN A 52 21.16 -2.79 -15.64
CA GLN A 52 22.31 -2.20 -14.96
C GLN A 52 22.00 -1.75 -13.53
N HIS A 53 20.80 -1.24 -13.27
CA HIS A 53 20.38 -0.79 -11.93
C HIS A 53 19.92 -1.94 -11.02
N HIS A 54 19.49 -3.07 -11.60
CA HIS A 54 18.92 -4.20 -10.87
C HIS A 54 19.74 -5.48 -11.03
N ASP A 55 20.96 -5.48 -10.49
CA ASP A 55 21.78 -6.69 -10.43
C ASP A 55 21.30 -7.64 -9.32
N ARG A 56 20.82 -8.83 -9.71
CA ARG A 56 20.34 -9.87 -8.79
C ARG A 56 21.31 -11.04 -8.67
N GLY A 57 22.56 -10.87 -9.15
CA GLY A 57 23.57 -11.91 -9.23
C GLY A 57 23.39 -12.83 -10.43
N TYR A 58 24.25 -13.84 -10.59
CA TYR A 58 24.23 -14.70 -11.79
C TYR A 58 23.43 -16.00 -11.58
N ILE A 59 22.75 -16.46 -12.64
CA ILE A 59 22.11 -17.78 -12.69
C ILE A 59 23.08 -18.82 -13.29
N VAL A 60 23.26 -19.96 -12.61
CA VAL A 60 24.08 -21.07 -13.13
C VAL A 60 23.43 -21.63 -14.41
N LEU A 61 24.26 -22.02 -15.38
CA LEU A 61 23.85 -22.57 -16.66
C LEU A 61 22.98 -23.83 -16.48
N SER A 62 21.66 -23.63 -16.45
CA SER A 62 20.65 -24.69 -16.35
C SER A 62 20.38 -25.33 -17.71
N GLN A 63 19.78 -26.53 -17.72
CA GLN A 63 19.38 -27.19 -18.98
C GLN A 63 18.42 -26.32 -19.81
N LEU A 64 17.53 -25.57 -19.14
CA LEU A 64 16.62 -24.63 -19.80
C LEU A 64 17.37 -23.45 -20.45
N SER A 65 18.36 -22.88 -19.75
CA SER A 65 19.19 -21.80 -20.29
C SER A 65 20.04 -22.26 -21.48
N ARG A 66 20.58 -23.49 -21.44
CA ARG A 66 21.28 -24.11 -22.57
C ARG A 66 20.35 -24.26 -23.77
N LEU A 67 19.14 -24.76 -23.54
CA LEU A 67 18.17 -24.98 -24.61
C LEU A 67 17.73 -23.67 -25.27
N LYS A 68 17.41 -22.62 -24.48
CA LYS A 68 17.09 -21.28 -25.00
C LYS A 68 18.22 -20.70 -25.85
N THR A 69 19.46 -20.86 -25.40
CA THR A 69 20.64 -20.36 -26.11
C THR A 69 20.89 -21.14 -27.39
N ALA A 70 20.80 -22.48 -27.33
CA ALA A 70 20.95 -23.35 -28.49
C ALA A 70 19.91 -23.01 -29.57
N LEU A 71 18.66 -22.77 -29.19
CA LEU A 71 17.61 -22.37 -30.14
C LEU A 71 17.85 -21.02 -30.77
N GLY A 72 18.28 -20.03 -30.01
CA GLY A 72 18.59 -18.73 -30.59
C GLY A 72 19.81 -18.79 -31.53
N VAL A 73 20.81 -19.63 -31.23
CA VAL A 73 21.94 -19.90 -32.15
C VAL A 73 21.45 -20.62 -33.42
N LEU A 74 20.58 -21.62 -33.29
CA LEU A 74 19.97 -22.30 -34.46
C LEU A 74 19.17 -21.32 -35.32
N LEU A 75 18.36 -20.45 -34.71
CA LEU A 75 17.63 -19.39 -35.42
C LEU A 75 18.56 -18.44 -36.15
N TRP A 76 19.66 -18.04 -35.51
CA TRP A 76 20.71 -17.24 -36.13
C TRP A 76 21.30 -17.97 -37.34
N CYS A 77 21.70 -19.24 -37.21
CA CYS A 77 22.22 -20.04 -38.32
C CYS A 77 21.23 -20.14 -39.49
N VAL A 78 19.93 -20.32 -39.22
CA VAL A 78 18.88 -20.38 -40.26
C VAL A 78 18.78 -19.04 -41.01
N SER A 79 18.79 -17.91 -40.30
CA SER A 79 18.75 -16.58 -40.93
C SER A 79 19.98 -16.31 -41.81
N TRP A 80 21.16 -16.75 -41.36
CA TRP A 80 22.39 -16.61 -42.14
C TRP A 80 22.46 -17.58 -43.32
N ALA A 81 21.91 -18.79 -43.20
CA ALA A 81 21.80 -19.72 -44.32
C ALA A 81 20.96 -19.14 -45.46
N ASP A 82 19.85 -18.45 -45.14
CA ASP A 82 19.03 -17.72 -46.13
C ASP A 82 19.81 -16.56 -46.78
N LEU A 83 20.65 -15.85 -46.02
CA LEU A 83 21.51 -14.78 -46.56
C LEU A 83 22.58 -15.32 -47.52
N PHE A 84 23.30 -16.37 -47.11
CA PHE A 84 24.34 -16.99 -47.94
C PHE A 84 23.76 -17.62 -49.21
N TYR A 85 22.56 -18.20 -49.14
CA TYR A 85 21.86 -18.69 -50.33
C TYR A 85 21.57 -17.56 -51.32
N SER A 86 21.17 -16.37 -50.86
CA SER A 86 20.99 -15.19 -51.73
C SER A 86 22.30 -14.74 -52.39
N PHE A 87 23.43 -14.78 -51.68
CA PHE A 87 24.76 -14.48 -52.26
C PHE A 87 25.25 -15.55 -53.23
N HIS A 88 25.01 -16.83 -52.93
CA HIS A 88 25.32 -17.93 -53.83
C HIS A 88 24.55 -17.82 -55.15
N GLY A 89 23.28 -17.43 -55.10
CA GLY A 89 22.48 -17.13 -56.29
C GLY A 89 23.06 -15.98 -57.12
N LEU A 90 23.55 -14.91 -56.47
CA LEU A 90 24.22 -13.80 -57.16
C LEU A 90 25.52 -14.23 -57.85
N ALA A 91 26.30 -15.10 -57.21
CA ALA A 91 27.53 -15.66 -57.80
C ALA A 91 27.26 -16.56 -59.03
N HIS A 92 26.06 -17.15 -59.13
CA HIS A 92 25.63 -17.99 -60.26
C HIS A 92 24.77 -17.22 -61.29
N GLY A 93 24.79 -15.88 -61.25
CA GLY A 93 24.15 -15.02 -62.25
C GLY A 93 22.65 -14.76 -62.03
N TRP A 94 22.07 -15.12 -60.88
CA TRP A 94 20.70 -14.75 -60.54
C TRP A 94 20.72 -13.37 -59.88
N ALA A 95 19.85 -12.45 -60.28
CA ALA A 95 19.73 -11.12 -59.66
C ALA A 95 18.51 -11.06 -58.71
N PRO A 96 18.56 -11.65 -57.50
CA PRO A 96 17.45 -11.56 -56.55
C PRO A 96 17.29 -10.12 -56.06
N ALA A 97 16.04 -9.73 -55.78
CA ALA A 97 15.74 -8.39 -55.29
C ALA A 97 16.48 -8.08 -53.96
N PRO A 98 16.87 -6.82 -53.71
CA PRO A 98 17.61 -6.41 -52.51
C PRO A 98 17.01 -6.87 -51.17
N ILE A 99 15.68 -6.97 -51.07
CA ILE A 99 14.97 -7.42 -49.86
C ILE A 99 15.43 -8.81 -49.37
N PHE A 100 15.83 -9.71 -50.28
CA PHE A 100 16.30 -11.05 -49.94
C PHE A 100 17.70 -11.08 -49.33
N PHE A 101 18.41 -9.94 -49.36
CA PHE A 101 19.66 -9.74 -48.62
C PHE A 101 19.39 -8.99 -47.31
N VAL A 102 18.60 -7.91 -47.38
CA VAL A 102 18.36 -7.01 -46.23
C VAL A 102 17.59 -7.72 -45.11
N THR A 103 16.53 -8.46 -45.42
CA THR A 103 15.68 -9.04 -44.38
C THR A 103 16.37 -10.16 -43.60
N PRO A 104 17.00 -11.17 -44.23
CA PRO A 104 17.75 -12.19 -43.49
C PRO A 104 18.91 -11.60 -42.68
N LEU A 105 19.53 -10.51 -43.16
CA LEU A 105 20.56 -9.77 -42.41
C LEU A 105 19.98 -9.12 -41.15
N VAL A 106 18.88 -8.36 -41.28
CA VAL A 106 18.23 -7.69 -40.13
C VAL A 106 17.75 -8.73 -39.11
N VAL A 107 17.05 -9.77 -39.57
CA VAL A 107 16.56 -10.86 -38.71
C VAL A 107 17.74 -11.62 -38.09
N GLY A 108 18.80 -11.88 -38.84
CA GLY A 108 20.02 -12.52 -38.32
C GLY A 108 20.67 -11.70 -37.21
N ILE A 109 20.84 -10.39 -37.39
CA ILE A 109 21.37 -9.49 -36.37
C ILE A 109 20.47 -9.47 -35.13
N THR A 110 19.14 -9.46 -35.31
CA THR A 110 18.20 -9.44 -34.18
C THR A 110 18.16 -10.75 -33.41
N MET A 111 18.28 -11.91 -34.09
CA MET A 111 18.40 -13.21 -33.43
C MET A 111 19.70 -13.33 -32.64
N LEU A 112 20.82 -12.81 -33.17
CA LEU A 112 22.07 -12.72 -32.41
C LEU A 112 21.90 -11.84 -31.17
N LEU A 113 21.32 -10.65 -31.33
CA LEU A 113 21.05 -9.75 -30.22
C LEU A 113 20.16 -10.40 -29.16
N ALA A 114 19.09 -11.11 -29.56
CA ALA A 114 18.21 -11.83 -28.65
C ALA A 114 18.96 -12.94 -27.89
N THR A 115 19.87 -13.67 -28.55
CA THR A 115 20.72 -14.67 -27.86
C THR A 115 21.67 -14.06 -26.84
N LEU A 116 22.30 -12.93 -27.18
CA LEU A 116 23.16 -12.20 -26.27
C LEU A 116 22.36 -11.67 -25.08
N LEU A 117 21.12 -11.21 -25.32
CA LEU A 117 20.23 -10.75 -24.26
C LEU A 117 19.82 -11.88 -23.31
N ILE A 118 19.55 -13.10 -23.82
CA ILE A 118 19.32 -14.29 -22.98
C ILE A 118 20.52 -14.56 -22.06
N GLN A 119 21.74 -14.43 -22.59
CA GLN A 119 22.96 -14.60 -21.80
C GLN A 119 23.15 -13.48 -20.77
N TYR A 120 22.85 -12.25 -21.15
CA TYR A 120 22.96 -11.09 -20.27
C TYR A 120 21.93 -11.12 -19.14
N ASP A 121 20.68 -11.50 -19.44
CA ASP A 121 19.62 -11.75 -18.45
C ASP A 121 20.05 -12.80 -17.42
N ARG A 122 20.72 -13.87 -17.87
CA ARG A 122 21.28 -14.89 -16.98
C ARG A 122 22.37 -14.33 -16.07
N LEU A 123 23.28 -13.52 -16.62
CA LEU A 123 24.39 -12.92 -15.87
C LEU A 123 23.87 -11.92 -14.81
N ARG A 124 22.75 -11.24 -15.07
CA ARG A 124 22.09 -10.29 -14.16
C ARG A 124 21.01 -10.92 -13.26
N GLY A 125 20.73 -12.21 -13.41
CA GLY A 125 19.87 -12.95 -12.48
C GLY A 125 18.37 -12.84 -12.78
N VAL A 126 18.00 -12.52 -14.01
CA VAL A 126 16.61 -12.41 -14.44
C VAL A 126 16.04 -13.79 -14.77
N GLN A 127 15.10 -14.28 -13.95
CA GLN A 127 14.52 -15.62 -14.10
C GLN A 127 13.54 -15.75 -15.29
N SER A 128 12.92 -14.64 -15.71
CA SER A 128 11.97 -14.58 -16.82
C SER A 128 11.90 -13.15 -17.35
N SER A 129 12.29 -12.97 -18.61
CA SER A 129 12.38 -11.68 -19.28
C SER A 129 11.09 -11.38 -20.05
N TRP A 130 10.40 -10.31 -19.66
CA TRP A 130 9.16 -9.88 -20.29
C TRP A 130 9.40 -9.33 -21.71
N VAL A 131 10.54 -8.66 -21.94
CA VAL A 131 10.95 -8.14 -23.25
C VAL A 131 11.12 -9.28 -24.25
N LEU A 132 11.81 -10.34 -23.84
CA LEU A 132 12.01 -11.51 -24.70
C LEU A 132 10.70 -12.26 -24.97
N ILE A 133 9.82 -12.42 -23.97
CA ILE A 133 8.52 -13.09 -24.19
C ILE A 133 7.66 -12.33 -25.22
N ILE A 134 7.58 -11.00 -25.11
CA ILE A 134 6.84 -10.18 -26.09
C ILE A 134 7.50 -10.26 -27.47
N PHE A 135 8.83 -10.23 -27.54
CA PHE A 135 9.56 -10.39 -28.80
C PHE A 135 9.24 -11.72 -29.49
N TRP A 136 9.34 -12.85 -28.78
CA TRP A 136 9.01 -14.17 -29.32
C TRP A 136 7.54 -14.28 -29.72
N PHE A 137 6.64 -13.70 -28.93
CA PHE A 137 5.21 -13.65 -29.24
C PHE A 137 4.95 -12.88 -30.55
N LEU A 138 5.56 -11.69 -30.69
CA LEU A 138 5.44 -10.87 -31.89
C LEU A 138 6.04 -11.56 -33.12
N CYS A 139 7.15 -12.29 -32.96
CA CYS A 139 7.72 -13.12 -34.04
C CYS A 139 6.74 -14.20 -34.51
N VAL A 140 6.07 -14.91 -33.59
CA VAL A 140 5.05 -15.91 -33.96
C VAL A 140 3.88 -15.24 -34.69
N VAL A 141 3.31 -14.17 -34.11
CA VAL A 141 2.14 -13.48 -34.69
C VAL A 141 2.44 -12.96 -36.09
N CYS A 142 3.59 -12.31 -36.31
CA CYS A 142 3.98 -11.81 -37.61
C CYS A 142 4.31 -12.93 -38.62
N ALA A 143 4.76 -14.11 -38.16
CA ALA A 143 5.10 -15.24 -39.02
C ALA A 143 3.89 -16.11 -39.43
N ILE A 144 2.73 -16.00 -38.75
CA ILE A 144 1.50 -16.73 -39.12
C ILE A 144 1.05 -16.38 -40.55
N VAL A 145 1.12 -15.09 -40.93
CA VAL A 145 0.64 -14.64 -42.24
C VAL A 145 1.52 -15.20 -43.39
N PRO A 146 2.86 -15.06 -43.35
CA PRO A 146 3.73 -15.69 -44.35
C PRO A 146 3.66 -17.22 -44.34
N PHE A 147 3.43 -17.85 -43.18
CA PHE A 147 3.24 -19.30 -43.07
C PHE A 147 2.02 -19.76 -43.88
N ARG A 148 0.88 -19.09 -43.70
CA ARG A 148 -0.34 -19.36 -44.48
C ARG A 148 -0.12 -19.09 -45.98
N SER A 149 0.47 -17.95 -46.32
CA SER A 149 0.71 -17.55 -47.72
C SER A 149 1.57 -18.56 -48.49
N LYS A 150 2.67 -19.04 -47.88
CA LYS A 150 3.54 -20.05 -48.49
C LYS A 150 2.84 -21.39 -48.72
N ILE A 151 1.98 -21.83 -47.79
CA ILE A 151 1.16 -23.05 -47.98
C ILE A 151 0.21 -22.89 -49.16
N LEU A 152 -0.53 -21.77 -49.19
CA LEU A 152 -1.50 -21.51 -50.27
C LEU A 152 -0.81 -21.40 -51.63
N SER A 153 0.35 -20.74 -51.71
CA SER A 153 1.13 -20.61 -52.94
C SER A 153 1.66 -21.96 -53.43
N ALA A 154 2.11 -22.83 -52.52
CA ALA A 154 2.57 -24.17 -52.84
C ALA A 154 1.42 -25.07 -53.35
N MET A 155 0.25 -24.99 -52.72
CA MET A 155 -0.95 -25.71 -53.19
C MET A 155 -1.44 -25.19 -54.55
N ALA A 156 -1.45 -23.88 -54.76
CA ALA A 156 -1.96 -23.28 -56.00
C ALA A 156 -1.07 -23.56 -57.22
N LYS A 157 0.25 -23.61 -57.05
CA LYS A 157 1.20 -23.84 -58.16
C LYS A 157 1.53 -25.30 -58.40
N GLY A 158 1.14 -26.21 -57.48
CA GLY A 158 1.47 -27.64 -57.55
C GLY A 158 2.97 -27.97 -57.48
N LYS A 159 3.84 -26.97 -57.38
CA LYS A 159 5.30 -27.08 -57.33
C LYS A 159 5.86 -26.00 -56.42
N ILE A 160 6.81 -26.37 -55.57
CA ILE A 160 7.51 -25.44 -54.67
C ILE A 160 8.57 -24.71 -55.49
N SER A 161 8.42 -23.40 -55.70
CA SER A 161 9.30 -22.62 -56.58
C SER A 161 10.73 -22.46 -56.03
N ASP A 162 10.89 -22.32 -54.71
CA ASP A 162 12.18 -22.15 -54.05
C ASP A 162 12.24 -23.07 -52.82
N SER A 163 12.64 -24.33 -53.05
CA SER A 163 12.57 -25.40 -52.04
C SER A 163 13.40 -25.07 -50.80
N PHE A 164 14.53 -24.37 -50.96
CA PHE A 164 15.40 -24.00 -49.84
C PHE A 164 14.71 -23.00 -48.92
N ARG A 165 14.26 -21.85 -49.45
CA ARG A 165 13.56 -20.79 -48.69
C ARG A 165 12.19 -21.18 -48.15
N PHE A 166 11.59 -22.21 -48.75
CA PHE A 166 10.39 -22.83 -48.19
C PHE A 166 10.78 -23.57 -46.91
N THR A 167 11.68 -24.55 -46.99
CA THR A 167 12.10 -25.37 -45.85
C THR A 167 12.72 -24.56 -44.71
N THR A 168 13.61 -23.61 -44.99
CA THR A 168 14.24 -22.76 -43.96
C THR A 168 13.22 -21.94 -43.18
N PHE A 169 12.16 -21.45 -43.83
CA PHE A 169 11.09 -20.71 -43.16
C PHE A 169 10.23 -21.57 -42.23
N TYR A 170 9.90 -22.82 -42.59
CA TYR A 170 9.16 -23.71 -41.67
C TYR A 170 10.01 -24.11 -40.46
N ILE A 171 11.31 -24.33 -40.68
CA ILE A 171 12.26 -24.56 -39.59
C ILE A 171 12.31 -23.31 -38.70
N TYR A 172 12.45 -22.12 -39.27
CA TYR A 172 12.42 -20.85 -38.53
C TYR A 172 11.13 -20.70 -37.70
N PHE A 173 9.96 -20.92 -38.31
CA PHE A 173 8.67 -20.80 -37.63
C PHE A 173 8.54 -21.79 -36.45
N ALA A 174 8.93 -23.05 -36.66
CA ALA A 174 8.92 -24.07 -35.61
C ALA A 174 9.87 -23.73 -34.45
N LEU A 175 11.08 -23.25 -34.77
CA LEU A 175 12.07 -22.83 -33.76
C LEU A 175 11.61 -21.61 -32.96
N VAL A 176 11.00 -20.61 -33.62
CA VAL A 176 10.44 -19.43 -32.94
C VAL A 176 9.27 -19.83 -32.02
N LEU A 177 8.39 -20.72 -32.46
CA LEU A 177 7.29 -21.25 -31.64
C LEU A 177 7.82 -21.97 -30.40
N PHE A 178 8.85 -22.80 -30.56
CA PHE A 178 9.47 -23.51 -29.45
C PHE A 178 10.22 -22.55 -28.51
N ALA A 179 10.87 -21.51 -29.04
CA ALA A 179 11.50 -20.46 -28.24
C ALA A 179 10.47 -19.67 -27.40
N LEU A 180 9.28 -19.40 -27.94
CA LEU A 180 8.16 -18.79 -27.20
C LEU A 180 7.73 -19.69 -26.03
N ILE A 181 7.47 -20.98 -26.30
CA ILE A 181 7.05 -21.96 -25.28
C ILE A 181 8.09 -22.04 -24.15
N LEU A 182 9.38 -22.14 -24.49
CA LEU A 182 10.45 -22.21 -23.49
C LEU A 182 10.61 -20.90 -22.69
N SER A 183 10.29 -19.76 -23.29
CA SER A 183 10.32 -18.47 -22.60
C SER A 183 9.21 -18.32 -21.57
N CYS A 184 8.13 -19.10 -21.67
CA CYS A 184 7.08 -19.18 -20.65
C CYS A 184 7.55 -19.87 -19.36
N PHE A 185 8.55 -20.74 -19.43
CA PHE A 185 9.10 -21.44 -18.26
C PHE A 185 10.16 -20.59 -17.54
N ARG A 186 10.09 -20.61 -16.20
CA ARG A 186 10.99 -19.86 -15.33
C ARG A 186 12.36 -20.54 -15.18
N GLU A 187 13.41 -19.74 -15.08
CA GLU A 187 14.74 -20.24 -14.72
C GLU A 187 14.91 -20.43 -13.21
N LYS A 188 15.96 -21.17 -12.82
CA LYS A 188 16.33 -21.38 -11.42
C LYS A 188 16.79 -20.06 -10.77
N PRO A 189 16.66 -19.92 -9.43
CA PRO A 189 17.13 -18.73 -8.74
C PRO A 189 18.65 -18.51 -8.88
N PRO A 190 19.12 -17.24 -8.79
CA PRO A 190 20.53 -16.91 -8.90
C PRO A 190 21.35 -17.54 -7.77
N PHE A 191 22.61 -17.88 -8.08
CA PHE A 191 23.50 -18.69 -7.21
C PHE A 191 23.88 -17.98 -5.90
N PHE A 192 24.09 -16.65 -5.97
CA PHE A 192 24.40 -15.81 -4.82
C PHE A 192 23.19 -15.07 -4.27
N SER A 193 21.96 -15.54 -4.54
CA SER A 193 20.83 -15.06 -3.76
C SER A 193 21.19 -15.26 -2.29
N PRO A 194 21.13 -14.24 -1.42
CA PRO A 194 21.21 -14.50 0.01
C PRO A 194 20.20 -15.62 0.27
N LYS A 195 20.64 -16.72 0.89
CA LYS A 195 19.72 -17.72 1.40
C LYS A 195 18.76 -16.93 2.26
N ASN A 196 17.57 -16.63 1.74
CA ASN A 196 16.55 -15.93 2.48
C ASN A 196 16.39 -16.75 3.75
N VAL A 197 16.77 -16.17 4.89
CA VAL A 197 16.59 -16.78 6.22
C VAL A 197 15.10 -17.02 6.49
N ASN A 198 14.23 -16.42 5.65
CA ASN A 198 12.79 -16.58 5.68
C ASN A 198 12.36 -18.00 5.27
N PRO A 199 11.64 -18.72 6.14
CA PRO A 199 11.21 -20.10 5.89
C PRO A 199 10.16 -20.22 4.76
N ASN A 200 9.40 -19.17 4.46
CA ASN A 200 8.34 -19.18 3.43
C ASN A 200 8.25 -17.85 2.64
N PRO A 201 9.16 -17.59 1.67
CA PRO A 201 9.17 -16.34 0.91
C PRO A 201 8.01 -16.23 -0.08
N CYS A 202 7.58 -14.99 -0.36
CA CYS A 202 6.53 -14.72 -1.36
C CYS A 202 6.88 -15.28 -2.76
N PRO A 203 6.06 -16.19 -3.32
CA PRO A 203 6.32 -16.83 -4.61
C PRO A 203 6.35 -15.86 -5.78
N GLU A 204 5.73 -14.69 -5.66
CA GLU A 204 5.69 -13.65 -6.70
C GLU A 204 7.10 -13.21 -7.13
N LEU A 205 8.06 -13.16 -6.20
CA LEU A 205 9.47 -12.83 -6.49
C LEU A 205 10.12 -13.83 -7.45
N SER A 206 9.69 -15.10 -7.37
CA SER A 206 10.18 -16.22 -8.16
C SER A 206 9.24 -16.62 -9.31
N ALA A 207 8.15 -15.87 -9.50
CA ALA A 207 7.15 -16.16 -10.50
C ALA A 207 7.64 -15.70 -11.89
N GLY A 208 7.40 -16.53 -12.91
CA GLY A 208 7.60 -16.14 -14.30
C GLY A 208 6.66 -15.00 -14.72
N PHE A 209 6.95 -14.32 -15.83
CA PHE A 209 6.15 -13.18 -16.29
C PHE A 209 4.66 -13.51 -16.44
N LEU A 210 4.32 -14.62 -17.12
CA LEU A 210 2.91 -15.03 -17.31
C LEU A 210 2.20 -15.35 -16.00
N SER A 211 2.92 -15.92 -15.03
CA SER A 211 2.38 -16.21 -13.70
C SER A 211 2.11 -14.93 -12.90
N ARG A 212 2.95 -13.89 -13.06
CA ARG A 212 2.67 -12.56 -12.48
C ARG A 212 1.50 -11.87 -13.19
N LEU A 213 1.41 -12.01 -14.51
CA LEU A 213 0.35 -11.40 -15.31
C LEU A 213 -1.05 -11.96 -14.97
N SER A 214 -1.12 -13.28 -14.75
CA SER A 214 -2.37 -14.02 -14.45
C SER A 214 -2.59 -14.30 -12.97
N PHE A 215 -1.69 -13.86 -12.08
CA PHE A 215 -1.69 -14.17 -10.65
C PHE A 215 -1.65 -15.67 -10.31
N TRP A 216 -1.14 -16.52 -11.21
CA TRP A 216 -1.11 -17.98 -11.03
C TRP A 216 -0.31 -18.45 -9.81
N TRP A 217 0.64 -17.64 -9.33
CA TRP A 217 1.42 -17.97 -8.14
C TRP A 217 0.57 -18.06 -6.86
N PHE A 218 -0.62 -17.42 -6.84
CA PHE A 218 -1.58 -17.49 -5.74
C PHE A 218 -2.38 -18.80 -5.71
N THR A 219 -2.54 -19.48 -6.85
CA THR A 219 -3.40 -20.68 -7.00
C THR A 219 -3.10 -21.77 -5.97
N LYS A 220 -1.82 -21.98 -5.64
CA LYS A 220 -1.42 -22.99 -4.64
C LYS A 220 -1.99 -22.67 -3.24
N MET A 221 -2.00 -21.41 -2.84
CA MET A 221 -2.55 -20.97 -1.55
C MET A 221 -4.08 -21.03 -1.56
N ALA A 222 -4.73 -20.67 -2.66
CA ALA A 222 -6.17 -20.81 -2.80
C ALA A 222 -6.64 -22.27 -2.66
N ILE A 223 -5.93 -23.21 -3.29
CA ILE A 223 -6.22 -24.65 -3.16
C ILE A 223 -5.97 -25.15 -1.74
N LEU A 224 -4.90 -24.66 -1.08
CA LEU A 224 -4.64 -24.99 0.32
C LEU A 224 -5.79 -24.51 1.22
N GLY A 225 -6.25 -23.27 1.03
CA GLY A 225 -7.38 -22.67 1.75
C GLY A 225 -8.72 -23.37 1.49
N TYR A 226 -8.89 -23.98 0.31
CA TYR A 226 -10.05 -24.83 0.02
C TYR A 226 -9.99 -26.16 0.77
N ARG A 227 -8.78 -26.74 0.94
CA ARG A 227 -8.58 -28.02 1.64
C ARG A 227 -8.63 -27.90 3.15
N ARG A 228 -8.10 -26.81 3.70
CA ARG A 228 -8.13 -26.50 5.13
C ARG A 228 -8.18 -24.99 5.36
N PRO A 229 -8.77 -24.50 6.46
CA PRO A 229 -8.60 -23.12 6.88
C PRO A 229 -7.11 -22.75 6.96
N LEU A 230 -6.75 -21.58 6.43
CA LEU A 230 -5.37 -21.10 6.46
C LEU A 230 -5.01 -20.58 7.85
N GLU A 231 -3.81 -20.91 8.31
CA GLU A 231 -3.23 -20.41 9.56
C GLU A 231 -2.13 -19.37 9.27
N GLU A 232 -1.70 -18.62 10.29
CA GLU A 232 -0.65 -17.59 10.14
C GLU A 232 0.65 -18.18 9.59
N GLN A 233 0.99 -19.42 9.98
CA GLN A 233 2.16 -20.15 9.49
C GLN A 233 2.11 -20.50 7.99
N ASP A 234 0.92 -20.55 7.38
CA ASP A 234 0.76 -20.83 5.94
C ASP A 234 1.05 -19.59 5.08
N LEU A 235 1.03 -18.40 5.67
CA LEU A 235 1.21 -17.13 4.97
C LEU A 235 2.66 -16.91 4.55
N TRP A 236 2.83 -16.21 3.43
CA TRP A 236 4.15 -15.85 2.94
C TRP A 236 4.70 -14.62 3.66
N SER A 237 6.02 -14.61 3.87
CA SER A 237 6.70 -13.40 4.29
C SER A 237 6.60 -12.32 3.19
N LEU A 238 6.36 -11.07 3.60
CA LEU A 238 6.31 -9.93 2.70
C LEU A 238 7.64 -9.72 1.96
N LYS A 239 7.58 -9.08 0.79
CA LYS A 239 8.78 -8.61 0.09
C LYS A 239 9.45 -7.53 0.91
N GLU A 240 10.77 -7.43 0.85
CA GLU A 240 11.49 -6.38 1.60
C GLU A 240 11.06 -4.95 1.23
N GLU A 241 10.67 -4.72 -0.02
CA GLU A 241 10.15 -3.42 -0.50
C GLU A 241 8.78 -3.06 0.08
N ASP A 242 8.06 -4.07 0.58
CA ASP A 242 6.72 -3.96 1.15
C ASP A 242 6.76 -3.98 2.70
N CYS A 243 7.95 -4.12 3.30
CA CYS A 243 8.12 -4.10 4.75
C CYS A 243 8.10 -2.68 5.34
N SER A 244 7.55 -2.56 6.55
CA SER A 244 7.42 -1.28 7.26
C SER A 244 8.75 -0.55 7.45
N GLN A 245 9.83 -1.28 7.72
CA GLN A 245 11.15 -0.70 7.92
C GLN A 245 11.63 0.16 6.72
N LYS A 246 11.44 -0.31 5.48
CA LYS A 246 11.86 0.45 4.28
C LYS A 246 10.87 1.56 3.94
N VAL A 247 9.58 1.26 3.96
CA VAL A 247 8.54 2.23 3.54
C VAL A 247 8.41 3.40 4.52
N VAL A 248 8.35 3.12 5.82
CA VAL A 248 8.28 4.16 6.87
C VAL A 248 9.53 5.03 6.86
N ARG A 249 10.71 4.42 6.66
CA ARG A 249 11.97 5.17 6.56
C ARG A 249 11.97 6.16 5.40
N ARG A 250 11.55 5.73 4.19
CA ARG A 250 11.46 6.62 3.01
C ARG A 250 10.52 7.80 3.27
N LEU A 251 9.34 7.55 3.86
CA LEU A 251 8.39 8.61 4.18
C LEU A 251 8.93 9.58 5.25
N LEU A 252 9.60 9.07 6.29
CA LEU A 252 10.24 9.91 7.31
C LEU A 252 11.35 10.79 6.72
N GLU A 253 12.18 10.25 5.82
CA GLU A 253 13.24 11.01 5.15
C GLU A 253 12.65 12.12 4.27
N ALA A 254 11.58 11.83 3.51
CA ALA A 254 10.85 12.82 2.74
C ALA A 254 10.20 13.90 3.62
N TRP A 255 9.58 13.50 4.73
CA TRP A 255 8.95 14.41 5.70
C TRP A 255 9.98 15.34 6.37
N LYS A 256 11.09 14.78 6.88
CA LYS A 256 12.17 15.56 7.49
C LYS A 256 12.81 16.53 6.50
N LYS A 257 12.95 16.14 5.22
CA LYS A 257 13.47 17.04 4.18
C LYS A 257 12.57 18.27 3.99
N LEU A 258 11.25 18.08 3.96
CA LEU A 258 10.28 19.17 3.86
C LEU A 258 10.28 20.07 5.10
N GLN A 259 10.34 19.50 6.30
CA GLN A 259 10.46 20.27 7.55
C GLN A 259 11.73 21.14 7.57
N LYS A 260 12.88 20.60 7.13
CA LYS A 260 14.13 21.36 7.03
C LYS A 260 14.06 22.50 6.01
N GLN A 261 13.42 22.27 4.87
CA GLN A 261 13.22 23.31 3.85
C GLN A 261 12.32 24.44 4.36
N ASP A 262 11.25 24.11 5.08
CA ASP A 262 10.37 25.11 5.69
C ASP A 262 11.10 25.91 6.80
N ALA A 263 11.85 25.23 7.67
CA ALA A 263 12.67 25.90 8.68
C ALA A 263 13.71 26.85 8.06
N GLY A 264 14.37 26.44 6.96
CA GLY A 264 15.29 27.29 6.21
C GLY A 264 14.62 28.50 5.57
N ARG A 265 13.40 28.35 5.04
CA ARG A 265 12.60 29.47 4.50
C ARG A 265 12.19 30.45 5.60
N LYS A 266 11.76 29.94 6.76
CA LYS A 266 11.42 30.78 7.93
C LYS A 266 12.64 31.54 8.46
N ALA A 267 13.80 30.87 8.54
CA ALA A 267 15.05 31.51 8.95
C ALA A 267 15.51 32.58 7.93
N ALA A 268 15.37 32.33 6.63
CA ALA A 268 15.70 33.30 5.58
C ALA A 268 14.73 34.50 5.59
N ALA A 269 13.43 34.28 5.83
CA ALA A 269 12.44 35.34 5.99
C ALA A 269 12.69 36.18 7.25
N ALA A 270 13.07 35.54 8.36
CA ALA A 270 13.45 36.22 9.60
C ALA A 270 14.78 37.00 9.47
N SER A 271 15.70 36.55 8.61
CA SER A 271 17.00 37.19 8.36
C SER A 271 16.95 38.39 7.41
N GLY A 272 15.80 38.71 6.80
CA GLY A 272 15.53 40.00 6.15
C GLY A 272 16.63 40.58 5.26
N LYS A 273 16.84 40.03 4.05
CA LYS A 273 17.32 40.86 2.93
C LYS A 273 16.13 41.68 2.43
N ARG A 274 15.93 42.87 2.99
CA ARG A 274 15.08 43.91 2.38
C ARG A 274 15.74 44.32 1.06
N VAL A 275 15.25 43.79 -0.06
CA VAL A 275 15.46 44.44 -1.35
C VAL A 275 14.40 45.53 -1.43
N SER A 276 14.85 46.77 -1.35
CA SER A 276 14.03 47.96 -1.58
C SER A 276 13.53 47.96 -3.03
N GLY A 277 12.23 47.81 -3.22
CA GLY A 277 11.53 48.09 -4.47
C GLY A 277 10.14 48.63 -4.13
N GLU A 278 9.84 49.84 -4.62
CA GLU A 278 8.71 50.69 -4.22
C GLU A 278 7.31 50.23 -4.72
N ASP A 279 7.08 48.94 -4.95
CA ASP A 279 5.80 48.43 -5.49
C ASP A 279 4.95 47.62 -4.49
N GLU A 280 5.34 47.57 -3.20
CA GLU A 280 4.70 46.68 -2.20
C GLU A 280 3.64 47.37 -1.30
N VAL A 281 2.95 48.40 -1.81
CA VAL A 281 1.89 49.11 -1.05
C VAL A 281 0.46 48.71 -1.48
N LEU A 282 0.27 47.92 -2.54
CA LEU A 282 -1.07 47.61 -3.09
C LEU A 282 -1.59 46.18 -2.91
N LEU A 283 -0.86 45.27 -2.26
CA LEU A 283 -1.34 43.92 -1.95
C LEU A 283 -1.19 43.61 -0.46
N GLY A 284 -2.13 44.12 0.32
CA GLY A 284 -2.31 43.76 1.73
C GLY A 284 -2.65 42.28 1.90
N GLY A 285 -1.63 41.44 2.00
CA GLY A 285 -1.75 40.02 2.34
C GLY A 285 -0.43 39.50 2.84
N GLN A 286 -0.19 39.59 4.16
CA GLN A 286 0.93 38.89 4.80
C GLN A 286 0.92 37.41 4.36
N PRO A 287 2.02 36.85 3.81
CA PRO A 287 2.09 35.42 3.54
C PRO A 287 2.08 34.70 4.89
N ARG A 288 0.94 34.09 5.24
CA ARG A 288 0.84 33.19 6.39
C ARG A 288 1.96 32.14 6.26
N PRO A 289 2.72 31.82 7.32
CA PRO A 289 3.74 30.78 7.26
C PRO A 289 3.05 29.45 6.90
N GLN A 290 3.23 29.01 5.66
CA GLN A 290 2.64 27.76 5.18
C GLN A 290 3.32 26.61 5.91
N GLN A 291 2.55 25.91 6.77
CA GLN A 291 3.03 24.69 7.42
C GLN A 291 3.46 23.66 6.36
N PRO A 292 4.48 22.84 6.64
CA PRO A 292 4.90 21.78 5.71
C PRO A 292 3.72 20.85 5.45
N SER A 293 3.35 20.68 4.19
CA SER A 293 2.22 19.85 3.82
C SER A 293 2.61 18.37 3.81
N PHE A 294 1.98 17.57 4.66
CA PHE A 294 2.23 16.13 4.72
C PHE A 294 1.84 15.41 3.41
N LEU A 295 0.85 15.94 2.69
CA LEU A 295 0.45 15.46 1.36
C LEU A 295 1.63 15.38 0.38
N TRP A 296 2.47 16.41 0.34
CA TRP A 296 3.62 16.45 -0.55
C TRP A 296 4.67 15.40 -0.20
N ALA A 297 4.85 15.10 1.09
CA ALA A 297 5.72 14.00 1.52
C ALA A 297 5.21 12.64 1.02
N LEU A 298 3.88 12.41 1.12
CA LEU A 298 3.23 11.20 0.60
C LEU A 298 3.39 11.11 -0.91
N LEU A 299 3.05 12.18 -1.65
CA LEU A 299 3.17 12.22 -3.11
C LEU A 299 4.60 12.00 -3.57
N ALA A 300 5.58 12.65 -2.96
CA ALA A 300 6.99 12.46 -3.30
C ALA A 300 7.47 11.03 -3.06
N THR A 301 7.00 10.38 -1.99
CA THR A 301 7.39 9.00 -1.65
C THR A 301 6.79 7.97 -2.59
N PHE A 302 5.54 8.17 -3.03
CA PHE A 302 4.79 7.20 -3.85
C PHE A 302 4.67 7.60 -5.33
N CYS A 303 5.31 8.69 -5.76
CA CYS A 303 5.20 9.27 -7.11
C CYS A 303 5.44 8.24 -8.22
N SER A 304 6.52 7.45 -8.11
CA SER A 304 6.84 6.43 -9.13
C SER A 304 5.72 5.41 -9.31
N SER A 305 5.08 4.96 -8.22
CA SER A 305 3.98 4.00 -8.30
C SER A 305 2.73 4.64 -8.91
N ILE A 306 2.41 5.88 -8.51
CA ILE A 306 1.26 6.64 -9.02
C ILE A 306 1.40 6.89 -10.53
N LEU A 307 2.60 7.20 -11.02
CA LEU A 307 2.85 7.41 -12.44
C LEU A 307 2.66 6.13 -13.26
N ILE A 308 3.13 4.98 -12.73
CA ILE A 308 2.96 3.69 -13.40
C ILE A 308 1.47 3.29 -13.45
N SER A 309 0.72 3.43 -12.35
CA SER A 309 -0.74 3.18 -12.37
C SER A 309 -1.48 4.14 -13.27
N MET A 310 -1.07 5.41 -13.34
CA MET A 310 -1.65 6.40 -14.24
C MET A 310 -1.51 5.97 -15.70
N CYS A 311 -0.31 5.56 -16.12
CA CYS A 311 -0.06 5.09 -17.49
C CYS A 311 -0.92 3.87 -17.83
N LEU A 312 -0.96 2.86 -16.96
CA LEU A 312 -1.79 1.66 -17.16
C LEU A 312 -3.29 2.02 -17.26
N LYS A 313 -3.75 2.97 -16.44
CA LYS A 313 -5.14 3.41 -16.45
C LYS A 313 -5.51 4.14 -17.75
N VAL A 314 -4.64 5.03 -18.26
CA VAL A 314 -4.86 5.70 -19.55
C VAL A 314 -4.99 4.66 -20.67
N ILE A 315 -4.07 3.68 -20.73
CA ILE A 315 -4.10 2.63 -21.76
C ILE A 315 -5.41 1.84 -21.66
N GLN A 316 -5.83 1.48 -20.44
CA GLN A 316 -7.09 0.77 -20.21
C GLN A 316 -8.31 1.57 -20.66
N ASP A 317 -8.35 2.87 -20.36
CA ASP A 317 -9.45 3.76 -20.77
C ASP A 317 -9.54 3.84 -22.30
N LEU A 318 -8.42 4.03 -23.00
CA LEU A 318 -8.39 4.05 -24.46
C LEU A 318 -8.86 2.72 -25.07
N LEU A 319 -8.37 1.58 -24.55
CA LEU A 319 -8.80 0.25 -24.99
C LEU A 319 -10.30 0.01 -24.82
N SER A 320 -10.91 0.58 -23.78
CA SER A 320 -12.35 0.39 -23.52
C SER A 320 -13.25 0.97 -24.62
N PHE A 321 -12.77 1.99 -25.34
CA PHE A 321 -13.48 2.60 -26.47
C PHE A 321 -13.22 1.90 -27.81
N VAL A 322 -12.19 1.06 -27.93
CA VAL A 322 -11.88 0.33 -29.17
C VAL A 322 -12.95 -0.73 -29.47
N ASN A 323 -13.43 -1.44 -28.44
CA ASN A 323 -14.41 -2.52 -28.60
C ASN A 323 -15.75 -2.04 -29.22
N PRO A 324 -16.40 -0.95 -28.76
CA PRO A 324 -17.57 -0.40 -29.43
C PRO A 324 -17.35 -0.03 -30.91
N GLN A 325 -16.15 0.45 -31.26
CA GLN A 325 -15.81 0.77 -32.65
C GLN A 325 -15.63 -0.48 -33.51
N LEU A 326 -15.01 -1.53 -32.96
CA LEU A 326 -14.92 -2.83 -33.63
C LEU A 326 -16.30 -3.46 -33.82
N LEU A 327 -17.20 -3.28 -32.86
CA LEU A 327 -18.59 -3.72 -32.97
C LEU A 327 -19.33 -3.00 -34.11
N SER A 328 -19.11 -1.68 -34.28
CA SER A 328 -19.63 -0.93 -35.45
C SER A 328 -19.18 -1.57 -36.76
N ILE A 329 -17.88 -1.83 -36.91
CA ILE A 329 -17.31 -2.44 -38.13
C ILE A 329 -17.88 -3.84 -38.37
N LEU A 330 -18.07 -4.63 -37.31
CA LEU A 330 -18.64 -5.98 -37.42
C LEU A 330 -20.10 -5.94 -37.88
N ILE A 331 -20.90 -5.01 -37.36
CA ILE A 331 -22.30 -4.85 -37.78
C ILE A 331 -22.37 -4.38 -39.24
N ARG A 332 -21.52 -3.42 -39.66
CA ARG A 332 -21.40 -3.02 -41.07
C ARG A 332 -21.01 -4.18 -41.97
N PHE A 333 -20.14 -5.07 -41.51
CA PHE A 333 -19.77 -6.27 -42.24
C PHE A 333 -20.98 -7.21 -42.44
N ILE A 334 -21.73 -7.48 -41.37
CA ILE A 334 -22.92 -8.35 -41.42
C ILE A 334 -24.00 -7.79 -42.36
N SER A 335 -24.16 -6.47 -42.40
CA SER A 335 -25.13 -5.81 -43.29
C SER A 335 -24.72 -5.84 -44.77
N ASN A 336 -23.46 -6.13 -45.10
CA ASN A 336 -22.95 -6.13 -46.47
C ASN A 336 -22.82 -7.57 -47.02
N PRO A 337 -23.77 -8.05 -47.85
CA PRO A 337 -23.74 -9.44 -48.35
C PRO A 337 -22.58 -9.72 -49.31
N MET A 338 -21.96 -8.68 -49.88
CA MET A 338 -20.80 -8.79 -50.77
C MET A 338 -19.45 -8.78 -50.02
N ALA A 339 -19.46 -8.61 -48.69
CA ALA A 339 -18.22 -8.53 -47.93
C ALA A 339 -17.60 -9.92 -47.72
N PRO A 340 -16.26 -10.05 -47.80
CA PRO A 340 -15.61 -11.34 -47.72
C PRO A 340 -15.54 -11.85 -46.27
N THR A 341 -15.78 -13.14 -46.06
CA THR A 341 -15.99 -13.75 -44.72
C THR A 341 -14.80 -13.61 -43.76
N TRP A 342 -13.57 -13.61 -44.29
CA TRP A 342 -12.36 -13.45 -43.50
C TRP A 342 -12.30 -12.12 -42.74
N TRP A 343 -12.92 -11.06 -43.27
CA TRP A 343 -12.95 -9.74 -42.63
C TRP A 343 -13.74 -9.79 -41.32
N GLY A 344 -14.89 -10.48 -41.32
CA GLY A 344 -15.67 -10.71 -40.11
C GLY A 344 -14.90 -11.49 -39.03
N PHE A 345 -14.22 -12.58 -39.42
CA PHE A 345 -13.38 -13.34 -38.48
C PHE A 345 -12.21 -12.53 -37.93
N LEU A 346 -11.59 -11.66 -38.75
CA LEU A 346 -10.52 -10.77 -38.32
C LEU A 346 -11.02 -9.77 -37.26
N VAL A 347 -12.15 -9.11 -37.52
CA VAL A 347 -12.75 -8.14 -36.59
C VAL A 347 -13.15 -8.83 -35.28
N ALA A 348 -13.77 -10.01 -35.35
CA ALA A 348 -14.10 -10.80 -34.15
C ALA A 348 -12.85 -11.20 -33.35
N GLY A 349 -11.77 -11.60 -34.03
CA GLY A 349 -10.49 -11.89 -33.39
C GLY A 349 -9.87 -10.66 -32.72
N LEU A 350 -9.93 -9.50 -33.37
CA LEU A 350 -9.48 -8.22 -32.79
C LEU A 350 -10.29 -7.84 -31.55
N MET A 351 -11.61 -8.03 -31.56
CA MET A 351 -12.48 -7.79 -30.38
C MET A 351 -12.08 -8.69 -29.21
N PHE A 352 -11.80 -9.97 -29.46
CA PHE A 352 -11.35 -10.90 -28.43
C PHE A 352 -10.00 -10.47 -27.83
N VAL A 353 -9.01 -10.18 -28.67
CA VAL A 353 -7.67 -9.74 -28.23
C VAL A 353 -7.76 -8.42 -27.46
N CYS A 354 -8.52 -7.45 -27.96
CA CYS A 354 -8.74 -6.16 -27.29
C CYS A 354 -9.36 -6.36 -25.90
N SER A 355 -10.39 -7.21 -25.80
CA SER A 355 -11.05 -7.51 -24.52
C SER A 355 -10.10 -8.19 -23.53
N MET A 356 -9.30 -9.16 -23.98
CA MET A 356 -8.29 -9.82 -23.14
C MET A 356 -7.22 -8.83 -22.64
N MET A 357 -6.69 -7.97 -23.52
CA MET A 357 -5.72 -6.95 -23.13
C MET A 357 -6.33 -5.95 -22.15
N GLN A 358 -7.56 -5.50 -22.40
CA GLN A 358 -8.30 -4.62 -21.50
C GLN A 358 -8.43 -5.23 -20.09
N THR A 359 -8.85 -6.51 -19.98
CA THR A 359 -9.00 -7.19 -18.69
C THR A 359 -7.66 -7.35 -17.97
N VAL A 360 -6.61 -7.75 -18.67
CA VAL A 360 -5.27 -7.93 -18.07
C VAL A 360 -4.74 -6.59 -17.54
N ILE A 361 -4.80 -5.52 -18.34
CA ILE A 361 -4.29 -4.20 -17.93
C ILE A 361 -5.11 -3.65 -16.77
N LEU A 362 -6.44 -3.81 -16.79
CA LEU A 362 -7.30 -3.39 -15.69
C LEU A 362 -6.93 -4.08 -14.37
N GLN A 363 -6.70 -5.40 -14.41
CA GLN A 363 -6.37 -6.15 -13.20
C GLN A 363 -4.96 -5.84 -12.69
N GLN A 364 -4.00 -5.60 -13.59
CA GLN A 364 -2.66 -5.14 -13.21
C GLN A 364 -2.70 -3.74 -12.59
N TYR A 365 -3.52 -2.83 -13.14
CA TYR A 365 -3.79 -1.53 -12.54
C TYR A 365 -4.34 -1.67 -11.11
N PHE A 366 -5.37 -2.50 -10.91
CA PHE A 366 -5.96 -2.71 -9.59
C PHE A 366 -4.96 -3.31 -8.61
N HIS A 367 -4.19 -4.30 -9.02
CA HIS A 367 -3.16 -4.88 -8.15
C HIS A 367 -2.14 -3.83 -7.68
N LEU A 368 -1.62 -3.00 -8.60
CA LEU A 368 -0.63 -1.98 -8.28
C LEU A 368 -1.19 -0.90 -7.34
N ILE A 369 -2.42 -0.45 -7.57
CA ILE A 369 -3.04 0.59 -6.74
C ILE A 369 -3.43 0.07 -5.34
N PHE A 370 -3.87 -1.19 -5.21
CA PHE A 370 -4.14 -1.80 -3.91
C PHE A 370 -2.87 -2.00 -3.09
N VAL A 371 -1.79 -2.50 -3.72
CA VAL A 371 -0.49 -2.64 -3.06
C VAL A 371 0.03 -1.26 -2.60
N MET A 372 -0.11 -0.23 -3.44
CA MET A 372 0.21 1.15 -3.05
C MET A 372 -0.65 1.62 -1.86
N GLY A 373 -1.95 1.36 -1.86
CA GLY A 373 -2.86 1.72 -0.75
C GLY A 373 -2.47 1.08 0.59
N VAL A 374 -2.08 -0.20 0.58
CA VAL A 374 -1.58 -0.90 1.78
C VAL A 374 -0.27 -0.29 2.26
N LYS A 375 0.68 -0.01 1.34
CA LYS A 375 1.95 0.65 1.67
C LYS A 375 1.72 2.04 2.26
N LEU A 376 0.78 2.80 1.71
CA LEU A 376 0.41 4.13 2.17
C LEU A 376 -0.11 4.09 3.61
N ARG A 377 -1.07 3.20 3.91
CA ARG A 377 -1.60 2.99 5.27
C ARG A 377 -0.49 2.61 6.26
N MET A 378 0.33 1.63 5.90
CA MET A 378 1.43 1.16 6.74
C MET A 378 2.48 2.27 7.00
N ALA A 379 2.80 3.08 6.00
CA ALA A 379 3.71 4.21 6.16
C ALA A 379 3.16 5.24 7.15
N ILE A 380 1.88 5.61 7.00
CA ILE A 380 1.20 6.56 7.88
C ILE A 380 1.18 6.04 9.32
N ILE A 381 0.77 4.79 9.55
CA ILE A 381 0.77 4.17 10.89
C ILE A 381 2.17 4.21 11.50
N GLY A 382 3.21 3.84 10.75
CA GLY A 382 4.58 3.84 11.26
C GLY A 382 5.12 5.23 11.62
N VAL A 383 4.73 6.27 10.88
CA VAL A 383 5.10 7.66 11.20
C VAL A 383 4.35 8.16 12.44
N ILE A 384 3.03 7.91 12.53
CA ILE A 384 2.22 8.28 13.71
C ILE A 384 2.75 7.56 14.95
N TYR A 385 3.08 6.27 14.86
CA TYR A 385 3.59 5.48 15.98
C TYR A 385 4.92 6.03 16.49
N ARG A 386 5.86 6.35 15.57
CA ARG A 386 7.14 6.96 15.95
C ARG A 386 6.96 8.35 16.57
N LYS A 387 6.03 9.15 16.06
CA LYS A 387 5.69 10.46 16.62
C LYS A 387 5.11 10.33 18.03
N ALA A 388 4.18 9.40 18.25
CA ALA A 388 3.54 9.17 19.55
C ALA A 388 4.52 8.81 20.68
N LEU A 389 5.70 8.27 20.34
CA LEU A 389 6.75 7.96 21.31
C LEU A 389 7.59 9.17 21.74
N VAL A 390 7.52 10.29 21.01
CA VAL A 390 8.39 11.47 21.23
C VAL A 390 7.61 12.77 21.46
N ILE A 391 6.27 12.75 21.43
CA ILE A 391 5.46 13.95 21.73
C ILE A 391 5.57 14.36 23.21
N THR A 392 5.47 15.67 23.45
CA THR A 392 5.46 16.25 24.81
C THR A 392 4.22 15.84 25.61
N ASN A 393 4.31 15.93 26.94
CA ASN A 393 3.17 15.62 27.82
C ASN A 393 2.02 16.63 27.69
N SER A 394 2.30 17.88 27.32
CA SER A 394 1.28 18.86 26.94
C SER A 394 0.51 18.42 25.69
N ALA A 395 1.21 18.00 24.64
CA ALA A 395 0.62 17.46 23.42
C ALA A 395 -0.16 16.16 23.67
N LYS A 396 0.30 15.27 24.57
CA LYS A 396 -0.46 14.06 24.98
C LYS A 396 -1.77 14.39 25.70
N ARG A 397 -1.88 15.54 26.37
CA ARG A 397 -3.15 15.98 26.98
C ARG A 397 -4.15 16.49 25.94
N GLU A 398 -3.65 17.16 24.90
CA GLU A 398 -4.47 17.62 23.77
C GLU A 398 -4.91 16.43 22.90
N SER A 399 -3.97 15.57 22.51
CA SER A 399 -4.21 14.38 21.71
C SER A 399 -4.28 13.12 22.58
N SER A 400 -5.51 12.78 22.98
CA SER A 400 -5.76 11.59 23.81
C SER A 400 -5.29 10.29 23.16
N VAL A 401 -5.02 9.26 23.96
CA VAL A 401 -4.67 7.91 23.47
C VAL A 401 -5.73 7.37 22.50
N GLY A 402 -7.01 7.63 22.77
CA GLY A 402 -8.11 7.25 21.87
C GLY A 402 -8.05 7.96 20.52
N GLU A 403 -7.66 9.24 20.48
CA GLU A 403 -7.44 9.97 19.24
C GLU A 403 -6.26 9.38 18.44
N ILE A 404 -5.15 9.06 19.09
CA ILE A 404 -3.98 8.43 18.44
C ILE A 404 -4.36 7.08 17.82
N ILE A 405 -5.14 6.27 18.53
CA ILE A 405 -5.67 4.99 18.02
C ILE A 405 -6.59 5.23 16.81
N ASN A 406 -7.45 6.24 16.86
CA ASN A 406 -8.30 6.62 15.73
C ASN A 406 -7.49 7.09 14.52
N LEU A 407 -6.40 7.85 14.73
CA LEU A 407 -5.51 8.27 13.65
C LEU A 407 -4.88 7.05 12.94
N MET A 408 -4.48 6.02 13.68
CA MET A 408 -3.88 4.80 13.12
C MET A 408 -4.89 3.83 12.50
N SER A 409 -6.09 3.73 13.06
CA SER A 409 -7.10 2.73 12.66
C SER A 409 -8.10 3.25 11.63
N VAL A 410 -8.61 4.48 11.81
CA VAL A 410 -9.63 5.07 10.95
C VAL A 410 -9.00 5.99 9.92
N ASP A 411 -8.20 6.97 10.34
CA ASP A 411 -7.67 7.97 9.41
C ASP A 411 -6.69 7.37 8.41
N ALA A 412 -5.76 6.53 8.85
CA ALA A 412 -4.86 5.81 7.95
C ALA A 412 -5.60 4.85 7.00
N GLN A 413 -6.74 4.27 7.43
CA GLN A 413 -7.55 3.39 6.58
C GLN A 413 -8.21 4.17 5.43
N ARG A 414 -8.65 5.42 5.66
CA ARG A 414 -9.26 6.26 4.61
C ARG A 414 -8.35 6.46 3.41
N PHE A 415 -7.04 6.57 3.62
CA PHE A 415 -6.06 6.67 2.53
C PHE A 415 -5.98 5.38 1.70
N MET A 416 -6.05 4.21 2.35
CA MET A 416 -6.10 2.92 1.65
C MET A 416 -7.40 2.78 0.86
N ASP A 417 -8.54 3.17 1.45
CA ASP A 417 -9.85 3.10 0.80
C ASP A 417 -9.97 4.09 -0.38
N LEU A 418 -9.30 5.25 -0.32
CA LEU A 418 -9.26 6.23 -1.40
C LEU A 418 -8.40 5.76 -2.58
N ALA A 419 -7.34 4.99 -2.34
CA ALA A 419 -6.34 4.65 -3.34
C ALA A 419 -6.92 4.09 -4.67
N PRO A 420 -7.87 3.12 -4.67
CA PRO A 420 -8.44 2.58 -5.91
C PRO A 420 -9.22 3.61 -6.74
N PHE A 421 -9.77 4.64 -6.09
CA PHE A 421 -10.56 5.68 -6.73
C PHE A 421 -9.75 6.92 -7.10
N LEU A 422 -8.48 7.01 -6.69
CA LEU A 422 -7.64 8.19 -6.92
C LEU A 422 -7.55 8.56 -8.41
N HIS A 423 -7.33 7.56 -9.28
CA HIS A 423 -7.22 7.81 -10.72
C HIS A 423 -8.57 8.11 -11.38
N LEU A 424 -9.68 7.78 -10.74
CA LEU A 424 -11.01 8.11 -11.27
C LEU A 424 -11.22 9.63 -11.35
N LEU A 425 -10.51 10.42 -10.54
CA LEU A 425 -10.62 11.88 -10.53
C LEU A 425 -10.31 12.52 -11.90
N TRP A 426 -9.30 12.00 -12.61
CA TRP A 426 -8.94 12.47 -13.95
C TRP A 426 -9.44 11.53 -15.06
N SER A 427 -9.58 10.23 -14.77
CA SER A 427 -10.07 9.23 -15.72
C SER A 427 -11.57 9.41 -16.02
N ALA A 428 -12.40 9.76 -15.04
CA ALA A 428 -13.83 9.97 -15.27
C ALA A 428 -14.11 11.12 -16.27
N PRO A 429 -13.53 12.33 -16.12
CA PRO A 429 -13.66 13.37 -17.14
C PRO A 429 -13.18 12.92 -18.52
N LEU A 430 -12.05 12.23 -18.61
CA LEU A 430 -11.52 11.71 -19.88
C LEU A 430 -12.52 10.74 -20.54
N GLN A 431 -13.06 9.79 -19.78
CA GLN A 431 -14.05 8.83 -20.27
C GLN A 431 -15.35 9.52 -20.71
N ILE A 432 -15.84 10.50 -19.95
CA ILE A 432 -17.05 11.27 -20.30
C ILE A 432 -16.84 12.02 -21.62
N ILE A 433 -15.71 12.72 -21.77
CA ILE A 433 -15.37 13.48 -22.99
C ILE A 433 -15.28 12.55 -24.20
N LEU A 434 -14.56 11.44 -24.09
CA LEU A 434 -14.43 10.47 -25.19
C LEU A 434 -15.76 9.79 -25.54
N ALA A 435 -16.58 9.44 -24.55
CA ALA A 435 -17.89 8.85 -24.78
C ALA A 435 -18.83 9.81 -25.51
N ILE A 436 -18.90 11.07 -25.06
CA ILE A 436 -19.72 12.09 -25.72
C ILE A 436 -19.21 12.36 -27.14
N TYR A 437 -17.89 12.40 -27.35
CA TYR A 437 -17.29 12.57 -28.67
C TYR A 437 -17.70 11.45 -29.65
N PHE A 438 -17.55 10.18 -29.26
CA PHE A 438 -17.93 9.06 -30.13
C PHE A 438 -19.44 8.93 -30.32
N LEU A 439 -20.23 9.22 -29.28
CA LEU A 439 -21.67 9.31 -29.44
C LEU A 439 -22.00 10.39 -30.48
N TRP A 440 -21.37 11.58 -30.39
CA TRP A 440 -21.63 12.72 -31.29
C TRP A 440 -21.38 12.38 -32.74
N GLN A 441 -20.33 11.61 -33.02
CA GLN A 441 -20.09 11.10 -34.36
C GLN A 441 -21.19 10.15 -34.87
N ASN A 442 -21.83 9.39 -33.97
CA ASN A 442 -22.81 8.36 -34.33
C ASN A 442 -24.24 8.90 -34.44
N LEU A 443 -24.66 9.76 -33.51
CA LEU A 443 -26.05 10.24 -33.38
C LEU A 443 -26.20 11.76 -33.60
N GLY A 444 -25.10 12.50 -33.80
CA GLY A 444 -25.13 13.94 -34.02
C GLY A 444 -25.73 14.72 -32.84
N PRO A 445 -26.43 15.84 -33.09
CA PRO A 445 -26.99 16.71 -32.05
C PRO A 445 -27.99 16.05 -31.09
N SER A 446 -28.59 14.90 -31.47
CA SER A 446 -29.62 14.21 -30.67
C SER A 446 -29.15 13.79 -29.28
N ILE A 447 -27.83 13.67 -29.06
CA ILE A 447 -27.23 13.31 -27.76
C ILE A 447 -27.42 14.38 -26.71
N LEU A 448 -27.62 15.64 -27.11
CA LEU A 448 -27.88 16.72 -26.17
C LEU A 448 -29.12 16.42 -25.33
N ALA A 449 -30.11 15.72 -25.88
CA ALA A 449 -31.28 15.27 -25.12
C ALA A 449 -30.92 14.22 -24.04
N GLY A 450 -30.07 13.24 -24.39
CA GLY A 450 -29.57 12.24 -23.45
C GLY A 450 -28.70 12.84 -22.35
N VAL A 451 -27.78 13.74 -22.71
CA VAL A 451 -26.92 14.46 -21.76
C VAL A 451 -27.74 15.38 -20.86
N ALA A 452 -28.74 16.08 -21.41
CA ALA A 452 -29.65 16.91 -20.61
C ALA A 452 -30.41 16.07 -19.57
N LEU A 453 -30.93 14.89 -19.97
CA LEU A 453 -31.58 13.97 -19.04
C LEU A 453 -30.61 13.45 -17.97
N MET A 454 -29.37 13.11 -18.34
CA MET A 454 -28.35 12.70 -17.37
C MET A 454 -28.04 13.81 -16.38
N VAL A 455 -27.86 15.05 -16.83
CA VAL A 455 -27.60 16.21 -15.97
C VAL A 455 -28.81 16.49 -15.06
N LEU A 456 -30.03 16.33 -15.54
CA LEU A 456 -31.26 16.47 -14.74
C LEU A 456 -31.38 15.42 -13.64
N LEU A 457 -30.89 14.20 -13.88
CA LEU A 457 -30.91 13.11 -12.90
C LEU A 457 -29.84 13.25 -11.80
N ILE A 458 -28.79 14.06 -12.02
CA ILE A 458 -27.74 14.30 -11.01
C ILE A 458 -28.30 14.97 -9.73
N PRO A 459 -29.06 16.09 -9.80
CA PRO A 459 -29.69 16.71 -8.62
C PRO A 459 -30.64 15.76 -7.89
N LEU A 460 -31.43 14.96 -8.61
CA LEU A 460 -32.36 13.99 -8.02
C LEU A 460 -31.60 12.96 -7.18
N ASN A 461 -30.54 12.36 -7.75
CA ASN A 461 -29.68 11.42 -7.04
C ASN A 461 -28.95 12.09 -5.86
N GLY A 462 -28.52 13.34 -6.01
CA GLY A 462 -27.90 14.13 -4.94
C GLY A 462 -28.85 14.40 -3.77
N ALA A 463 -30.10 14.78 -4.04
CA ALA A 463 -31.11 15.03 -3.02
C ALA A 463 -31.47 13.76 -2.24
N VAL A 464 -31.65 12.63 -2.94
CA VAL A 464 -31.89 11.32 -2.32
C VAL A 464 -30.70 10.92 -1.43
N ALA A 465 -29.47 11.07 -1.92
CA ALA A 465 -28.26 10.76 -1.15
C ALA A 465 -28.13 11.63 0.11
N MET A 466 -28.44 12.93 0.02
CA MET A 466 -28.43 13.83 1.18
C MET A 466 -29.47 13.45 2.23
N LYS A 467 -30.69 13.09 1.80
CA LYS A 467 -31.75 12.66 2.73
C LYS A 467 -31.41 11.31 3.38
N MET A 468 -30.86 10.38 2.61
CA MET A 468 -30.37 9.10 3.09
C MET A 468 -29.26 9.28 4.13
N ARG A 469 -28.32 10.22 3.90
CA ARG A 469 -27.29 10.59 4.89
C ARG A 469 -27.90 11.17 6.17
N ALA A 470 -28.93 12.00 6.07
CA ALA A 470 -29.62 12.55 7.24
C ALA A 470 -30.27 11.44 8.09
N PHE A 471 -31.00 10.51 7.46
CA PHE A 471 -31.57 9.36 8.16
C PHE A 471 -30.50 8.44 8.74
N GLN A 472 -29.37 8.26 8.06
CA GLN A 472 -28.24 7.49 8.60
C GLN A 472 -27.71 8.13 9.89
N VAL A 473 -27.59 9.46 9.95
CA VAL A 473 -27.15 10.17 11.16
C VAL A 473 -28.16 10.04 12.30
N GLU A 474 -29.46 10.17 12.02
CA GLU A 474 -30.50 9.96 13.04
C GLU A 474 -30.53 8.52 13.55
N GLN A 475 -30.43 7.55 12.65
CA GLN A 475 -30.37 6.12 12.98
C GLN A 475 -29.18 5.80 13.89
N MET A 476 -28.01 6.41 13.65
CA MET A 476 -26.83 6.21 14.51
C MET A 476 -27.11 6.58 15.97
N LYS A 477 -27.93 7.61 16.25
CA LYS A 477 -28.27 7.98 17.64
C LYS A 477 -29.01 6.86 18.38
N PHE A 478 -30.02 6.25 17.75
CA PHE A 478 -30.76 5.13 18.34
C PHE A 478 -29.88 3.89 18.48
N LYS A 479 -29.06 3.61 17.46
CA LYS A 479 -28.11 2.49 17.48
C LYS A 479 -27.10 2.63 18.62
N ASP A 480 -26.55 3.83 18.83
CA ASP A 480 -25.57 4.10 19.89
C ASP A 480 -26.21 3.98 21.27
N SER A 481 -27.42 4.52 21.46
CA SER A 481 -28.19 4.32 22.71
C SER A 481 -28.47 2.85 22.99
N ARG A 482 -28.85 2.07 21.97
CA ARG A 482 -29.08 0.62 22.09
C ARG A 482 -27.81 -0.13 22.48
N ILE A 483 -26.69 0.15 21.83
CA ILE A 483 -25.39 -0.48 22.13
C ILE A 483 -24.94 -0.12 23.54
N LYS A 484 -25.10 1.13 23.96
CA LYS A 484 -24.78 1.59 25.31
C LYS A 484 -25.59 0.84 26.37
N LEU A 485 -26.92 0.80 26.24
CA LEU A 485 -27.79 0.08 27.17
C LEU A 485 -27.47 -1.42 27.22
N MET A 486 -27.21 -2.06 26.06
CA MET A 486 -26.79 -3.47 26.01
C MET A 486 -25.45 -3.70 26.73
N SER A 487 -24.51 -2.77 26.62
CA SER A 487 -23.24 -2.86 27.34
C SER A 487 -23.42 -2.75 28.87
N GLU A 488 -24.32 -1.87 29.32
CA GLU A 488 -24.66 -1.73 30.75
C GLU A 488 -25.34 -2.99 31.30
N ILE A 489 -26.25 -3.60 30.54
CA ILE A 489 -26.90 -4.88 30.86
C ILE A 489 -25.87 -6.01 31.00
N LEU A 490 -24.94 -6.14 30.05
CA LEU A 490 -23.92 -7.19 30.07
C LEU A 490 -22.94 -7.01 31.24
N ALA A 491 -22.54 -5.77 31.54
CA ALA A 491 -21.70 -5.48 32.70
C ALA A 491 -22.41 -5.80 34.03
N GLY A 492 -23.72 -5.56 34.10
CA GLY A 492 -24.56 -5.78 35.28
C GLY A 492 -25.29 -7.13 35.34
N ILE A 493 -24.97 -8.08 34.45
CA ILE A 493 -25.87 -9.24 34.18
C ILE A 493 -26.21 -10.06 35.43
N LYS A 494 -25.24 -10.24 36.34
CA LYS A 494 -25.46 -10.98 37.59
C LYS A 494 -26.50 -10.30 38.48
N VAL A 495 -26.45 -8.98 38.60
CA VAL A 495 -27.39 -8.19 39.41
C VAL A 495 -28.78 -8.25 38.80
N LEU A 496 -28.89 -8.07 37.47
CA LEU A 496 -30.18 -8.14 36.77
C LEU A 496 -30.86 -9.50 36.95
N LYS A 497 -30.08 -10.61 36.88
CA LYS A 497 -30.61 -11.97 37.11
C LYS A 497 -31.03 -12.21 38.55
N LEU A 498 -30.28 -11.69 39.52
CA LEU A 498 -30.63 -11.82 40.95
C LEU A 498 -31.97 -11.14 41.27
N TYR A 499 -32.29 -10.04 40.59
CA TYR A 499 -33.55 -9.31 40.77
C TYR A 499 -34.66 -9.67 39.76
N ALA A 500 -34.42 -10.63 38.87
CA ALA A 500 -35.33 -11.02 37.78
C ALA A 500 -35.81 -9.83 36.92
N TRP A 501 -34.91 -8.86 36.67
CA TRP A 501 -35.20 -7.63 35.91
C TRP A 501 -35.00 -7.78 34.40
N GLU A 502 -34.64 -8.96 33.91
CA GLU A 502 -34.35 -9.17 32.49
C GLU A 502 -35.52 -8.78 31.57
N PRO A 503 -36.80 -9.12 31.87
CA PRO A 503 -37.92 -8.74 31.01
C PRO A 503 -38.08 -7.22 30.87
N SER A 504 -37.93 -6.47 31.98
CA SER A 504 -38.07 -5.01 31.97
C SER A 504 -36.97 -4.33 31.18
N PHE A 505 -35.72 -4.82 31.28
CA PHE A 505 -34.62 -4.30 30.46
C PHE A 505 -34.73 -4.73 28.99
N SER A 506 -35.29 -5.91 28.70
CA SER A 506 -35.59 -6.34 27.33
C SER A 506 -36.58 -5.41 26.65
N GLU A 507 -37.68 -5.06 27.32
CA GLU A 507 -38.71 -4.16 26.79
C GLU A 507 -38.13 -2.76 26.49
N LYS A 508 -37.24 -2.24 27.34
CA LYS A 508 -36.53 -0.97 27.08
C LYS A 508 -35.66 -1.04 25.82
N VAL A 509 -34.96 -2.16 25.61
CA VAL A 509 -34.12 -2.37 24.40
C VAL A 509 -35.00 -2.49 23.16
N GLU A 510 -36.12 -3.21 23.25
CA GLU A 510 -37.09 -3.36 22.17
C GLU A 510 -37.73 -2.03 21.76
N GLY A 511 -38.07 -1.16 22.72
CA GLY A 511 -38.57 0.19 22.42
C GLY A 511 -37.59 1.01 21.59
N ILE A 512 -36.31 1.05 21.97
CA ILE A 512 -35.26 1.72 21.19
C ILE A 512 -35.09 1.06 19.81
N ARG A 513 -35.23 -0.27 19.74
CA ARG A 513 -35.09 -1.02 18.50
C ARG A 513 -36.22 -0.73 17.51
N GLU A 514 -37.45 -0.57 17.98
CA GLU A 514 -38.59 -0.23 17.10
C GLU A 514 -38.38 1.14 16.45
N ASP A 515 -37.94 2.14 17.22
CA ASP A 515 -37.59 3.47 16.69
C ASP A 515 -36.46 3.39 15.65
N GLU A 516 -35.42 2.59 15.93
CA GLU A 516 -34.31 2.32 15.00
C GLU A 516 -34.83 1.68 13.70
N LEU A 517 -35.74 0.71 13.80
CA LEU A 517 -36.33 -0.02 12.67
C LEU A 517 -37.22 0.86 11.79
N GLN A 518 -37.96 1.82 12.38
CA GLN A 518 -38.77 2.76 11.60
C GLN A 518 -37.89 3.65 10.70
N LEU A 519 -36.75 4.13 11.21
CA LEU A 519 -35.78 4.89 10.40
C LEU A 519 -35.11 4.02 9.34
N LEU A 520 -34.72 2.79 9.70
CA LEU A 520 -34.17 1.83 8.74
C LEU A 520 -35.14 1.54 7.60
N ARG A 521 -36.44 1.40 7.88
CA ARG A 521 -37.49 1.21 6.87
C ARG A 521 -37.59 2.41 5.92
N LYS A 522 -37.60 3.64 6.46
CA LYS A 522 -37.58 4.88 5.65
C LYS A 522 -36.33 4.96 4.78
N SER A 523 -35.16 4.61 5.33
CA SER A 523 -33.90 4.55 4.58
C SER A 523 -33.93 3.49 3.49
N ALA A 524 -34.52 2.33 3.75
CA ALA A 524 -34.66 1.25 2.77
C ALA A 524 -35.53 1.67 1.57
N TYR A 525 -36.64 2.38 1.81
CA TYR A 525 -37.45 2.94 0.73
C TYR A 525 -36.68 3.95 -0.13
N LEU A 526 -35.90 4.84 0.49
CA LEU A 526 -35.04 5.77 -0.26
C LEU A 526 -33.94 5.03 -1.04
N GLN A 527 -33.35 3.98 -0.46
CA GLN A 527 -32.36 3.14 -1.13
C GLN A 527 -32.97 2.41 -2.33
N ALA A 528 -34.21 1.92 -2.22
CA ALA A 528 -34.92 1.29 -3.31
C ALA A 528 -35.19 2.29 -4.45
N ILE A 529 -35.63 3.51 -4.13
CA ILE A 529 -35.81 4.59 -5.12
C ILE A 529 -34.47 4.90 -5.81
N SER A 530 -33.40 5.08 -5.05
CA SER A 530 -32.06 5.35 -5.61
C SER A 530 -31.59 4.23 -6.54
N THR A 531 -31.76 2.97 -6.12
CA THR A 531 -31.40 1.79 -6.92
C THR A 531 -32.24 1.70 -8.19
N PHE A 532 -33.55 1.99 -8.11
CA PHE A 532 -34.43 2.02 -9.26
C PHE A 532 -34.03 3.10 -10.26
N THR A 533 -33.82 4.35 -9.81
CA THR A 533 -33.33 5.44 -10.66
C THR A 533 -32.02 5.04 -11.34
N TRP A 534 -31.12 4.39 -10.62
CA TRP A 534 -29.83 3.92 -11.13
C TRP A 534 -29.95 2.86 -12.24
N VAL A 535 -30.79 1.83 -12.03
CA VAL A 535 -31.02 0.77 -13.03
C VAL A 535 -31.71 1.33 -14.27
N CYS A 536 -32.67 2.25 -14.09
CA CYS A 536 -33.48 2.79 -15.18
C CYS A 536 -32.80 3.92 -15.96
N THR A 537 -31.81 4.62 -15.39
CA THR A 537 -31.14 5.78 -16.04
C THR A 537 -30.59 5.44 -17.44
N PRO A 538 -29.80 4.37 -17.66
CA PRO A 538 -29.26 4.06 -18.99
C PRO A 538 -30.36 3.78 -20.02
N PHE A 539 -31.43 3.10 -19.59
CA PHE A 539 -32.57 2.81 -20.43
C PHE A 539 -33.28 4.11 -20.85
N LEU A 540 -33.59 4.99 -19.88
CA LEU A 540 -34.25 6.27 -20.16
C LEU A 540 -33.40 7.17 -21.08
N VAL A 541 -32.09 7.27 -20.82
CA VAL A 541 -31.19 8.06 -21.66
C VAL A 541 -31.12 7.51 -23.07
N THR A 542 -31.02 6.18 -23.23
CA THR A 542 -31.01 5.54 -24.55
C THR A 542 -32.35 5.79 -25.26
N LEU A 543 -33.48 5.58 -24.58
CA LEU A 543 -34.82 5.79 -25.12
C LEU A 543 -35.02 7.22 -25.58
N THR A 544 -34.67 8.21 -24.76
CA THR A 544 -34.79 9.63 -25.09
C THR A 544 -33.87 10.01 -26.25
N THR A 545 -32.61 9.55 -26.24
CA THR A 545 -31.65 9.91 -27.29
C THR A 545 -32.04 9.32 -28.64
N LEU A 546 -32.37 8.02 -28.69
CA LEU A 546 -32.79 7.37 -29.92
C LEU A 546 -34.17 7.85 -30.40
N GLY A 547 -35.08 8.14 -29.46
CA GLY A 547 -36.40 8.71 -29.77
C GLY A 547 -36.31 10.12 -30.37
N VAL A 548 -35.42 10.96 -29.86
CA VAL A 548 -35.13 12.29 -30.45
C VAL A 548 -34.43 12.13 -31.80
N TYR A 549 -33.50 11.17 -31.95
CA TYR A 549 -32.82 10.92 -33.22
C TYR A 549 -33.79 10.62 -34.36
N VAL A 550 -34.77 9.75 -34.12
CA VAL A 550 -35.79 9.38 -35.12
C VAL A 550 -36.84 10.50 -35.31
N SER A 551 -37.17 11.27 -34.28
CA SER A 551 -38.20 12.32 -34.34
C SER A 551 -37.74 13.64 -34.98
N VAL A 552 -36.44 13.96 -34.94
CA VAL A 552 -35.93 15.29 -35.37
C VAL A 552 -35.81 15.41 -36.90
N ASP A 553 -35.41 14.36 -37.59
CA ASP A 553 -35.27 14.37 -39.05
C ASP A 553 -35.78 13.04 -39.62
N GLN A 554 -36.65 13.12 -40.63
CA GLN A 554 -37.20 11.94 -41.31
C GLN A 554 -36.10 11.15 -42.05
N ASN A 555 -34.96 11.78 -42.35
CA ASN A 555 -33.80 11.14 -42.97
C ASN A 555 -32.94 10.33 -41.97
N ASN A 556 -33.16 10.50 -40.65
CA ASN A 556 -32.41 9.79 -39.63
C ASN A 556 -32.91 8.34 -39.49
N VAL A 557 -32.26 7.42 -40.22
CA VAL A 557 -32.53 5.99 -40.08
C VAL A 557 -31.74 5.42 -38.90
N LEU A 558 -32.47 4.86 -37.93
CA LEU A 558 -31.89 4.09 -36.83
C LEU A 558 -31.57 2.67 -37.32
N ASP A 559 -30.31 2.44 -37.66
CA ASP A 559 -29.79 1.13 -38.02
C ASP A 559 -29.25 0.38 -36.78
N ALA A 560 -29.00 -0.93 -36.95
CA ALA A 560 -28.47 -1.78 -35.88
C ALA A 560 -27.12 -1.25 -35.36
N GLU A 561 -26.29 -0.70 -36.25
CA GLU A 561 -25.01 -0.13 -35.88
C GLU A 561 -25.16 1.03 -34.91
N LYS A 562 -25.95 2.06 -35.27
CA LYS A 562 -26.18 3.22 -34.41
C LYS A 562 -26.77 2.82 -33.07
N ALA A 563 -27.71 1.87 -33.06
CA ALA A 563 -28.34 1.40 -31.83
C ALA A 563 -27.35 0.68 -30.89
N PHE A 564 -26.68 -0.38 -31.34
CA PHE A 564 -25.80 -1.20 -30.48
C PHE A 564 -24.54 -0.48 -30.03
N VAL A 565 -23.94 0.33 -30.91
CA VAL A 565 -22.75 1.12 -30.58
C VAL A 565 -23.09 2.18 -29.53
N SER A 566 -24.23 2.87 -29.68
CA SER A 566 -24.66 3.89 -28.71
C SER A 566 -24.99 3.28 -27.35
N VAL A 567 -25.69 2.14 -27.31
CA VAL A 567 -25.95 1.40 -26.07
C VAL A 567 -24.65 1.01 -25.37
N SER A 568 -23.65 0.54 -26.12
CA SER A 568 -22.33 0.18 -25.58
C SER A 568 -21.60 1.38 -24.99
N LEU A 569 -21.62 2.53 -25.68
CA LEU A 569 -21.02 3.78 -25.19
C LEU A 569 -21.73 4.33 -23.95
N PHE A 570 -23.06 4.25 -23.88
CA PHE A 570 -23.82 4.62 -22.68
C PHE A 570 -23.50 3.72 -21.47
N ASN A 571 -23.29 2.42 -21.70
CA ASN A 571 -22.88 1.50 -20.63
C ASN A 571 -21.49 1.82 -20.07
N ILE A 572 -20.56 2.30 -20.91
CA ILE A 572 -19.24 2.77 -20.45
C ILE A 572 -19.39 4.02 -19.56
N LEU A 573 -20.26 4.97 -19.96
CA LEU A 573 -20.51 6.22 -19.23
C LEU A 573 -21.15 6.00 -17.84
N LYS A 574 -21.84 4.87 -17.65
CA LYS A 574 -22.51 4.52 -16.39
C LYS A 574 -21.54 4.48 -15.20
N ILE A 575 -20.42 3.77 -15.32
CA ILE A 575 -19.50 3.53 -14.19
C ILE A 575 -18.95 4.85 -13.60
N PRO A 576 -18.34 5.76 -14.39
CA PRO A 576 -17.76 6.99 -13.85
C PRO A 576 -18.81 7.89 -13.19
N LEU A 577 -20.00 8.05 -13.79
CA LEU A 577 -21.07 8.90 -13.23
C LEU A 577 -21.54 8.43 -11.85
N ASN A 578 -21.55 7.13 -11.61
CA ASN A 578 -22.05 6.55 -10.37
C ASN A 578 -21.02 6.54 -9.23
N MET A 579 -19.75 6.42 -9.58
CA MET A 579 -18.67 6.38 -8.61
C MET A 579 -18.22 7.80 -8.20
N LEU A 580 -18.53 8.82 -9.01
CA LEU A 580 -18.10 10.20 -8.77
C LEU A 580 -18.63 10.80 -7.45
N PRO A 581 -19.91 10.63 -7.05
CA PRO A 581 -20.38 11.10 -5.74
C PRO A 581 -19.66 10.42 -4.56
N GLN A 582 -19.42 9.10 -4.66
CA GLN A 582 -18.69 8.35 -3.65
C GLN A 582 -17.24 8.82 -3.54
N LEU A 583 -16.58 9.08 -4.67
CA LEU A 583 -15.22 9.62 -4.72
C LEU A 583 -15.15 11.00 -4.04
N ILE A 584 -16.09 11.91 -4.30
CA ILE A 584 -16.12 13.23 -3.66
C ILE A 584 -16.23 13.08 -2.13
N SER A 585 -17.13 12.21 -1.66
CA SER A 585 -17.29 11.94 -0.21
C SER A 585 -16.00 11.40 0.40
N ASN A 586 -15.36 10.41 -0.25
CA ASN A 586 -14.10 9.81 0.22
C ASN A 586 -12.94 10.81 0.21
N LEU A 587 -12.89 11.71 -0.78
CA LEU A 587 -11.89 12.79 -0.84
C LEU A 587 -12.07 13.79 0.30
N ILE A 588 -13.30 14.22 0.57
CA ILE A 588 -13.60 15.14 1.68
C ILE A 588 -13.19 14.50 3.02
N GLN A 589 -13.58 13.25 3.25
CA GLN A 589 -13.21 12.53 4.48
C GLN A 589 -11.70 12.38 4.62
N THR A 590 -11.01 11.97 3.54
CA THR A 590 -9.54 11.83 3.55
C THR A 590 -8.84 13.17 3.74
N SER A 591 -9.40 14.27 3.24
CA SER A 591 -8.89 15.63 3.47
C SER A 591 -8.97 16.03 4.94
N VAL A 592 -10.06 15.68 5.64
CA VAL A 592 -10.16 15.87 7.10
C VAL A 592 -9.15 14.99 7.84
N SER A 593 -9.02 13.72 7.46
CA SER A 593 -8.00 12.80 8.00
C SER A 593 -6.58 13.34 7.83
N LEU A 594 -6.26 13.86 6.64
CA LEU A 594 -4.97 14.47 6.34
C LEU A 594 -4.68 15.65 7.26
N LYS A 595 -5.65 16.55 7.48
CA LYS A 595 -5.50 17.69 8.38
C LYS A 595 -5.22 17.25 9.82
N ARG A 596 -5.95 16.24 10.32
CA ARG A 596 -5.73 15.70 11.68
C ARG A 596 -4.36 15.05 11.84
N ILE A 597 -3.95 14.22 10.89
CA ILE A 597 -2.61 13.61 10.89
C ILE A 597 -1.54 14.70 10.82
N GLN A 598 -1.66 15.67 9.91
CA GLN A 598 -0.68 16.75 9.80
C GLN A 598 -0.58 17.59 11.07
N HIS A 599 -1.71 17.88 11.72
CA HIS A 599 -1.74 18.58 13.00
C HIS A 599 -0.99 17.79 14.08
N PHE A 600 -1.28 16.49 14.24
CA PHE A 600 -0.59 15.61 15.19
C PHE A 600 0.92 15.51 14.91
N LEU A 601 1.32 15.39 13.64
CA LEU A 601 2.74 15.30 13.25
C LEU A 601 3.52 16.60 13.50
N ASN A 602 2.82 17.74 13.59
CA ASN A 602 3.41 19.05 13.86
C ASN A 602 3.40 19.44 15.35
N GLN A 603 2.84 18.61 16.24
CA GLN A 603 2.95 18.85 17.69
C GLN A 603 4.40 18.81 18.16
N ASP A 604 4.67 19.44 19.30
CA ASP A 604 6.02 19.55 19.84
C ASP A 604 6.57 18.19 20.30
N GLU A 605 7.89 18.01 20.13
CA GLU A 605 8.62 16.81 20.54
C GLU A 605 9.42 17.10 21.81
N LEU A 606 9.57 16.10 22.67
CA LEU A 606 10.47 16.15 23.82
C LEU A 606 11.90 16.37 23.33
N ASP A 607 12.62 17.28 23.97
CA ASP A 607 14.04 17.48 23.68
C ASP A 607 14.88 16.33 24.27
N PRO A 608 15.52 15.49 23.43
CA PRO A 608 16.37 14.41 23.91
C PRO A 608 17.63 14.92 24.64
N GLN A 609 17.97 16.22 24.52
CA GLN A 609 19.08 16.86 25.21
C GLN A 609 18.67 17.51 26.54
N CYS A 610 17.40 17.40 26.94
CA CYS A 610 16.90 17.93 28.21
C CYS A 610 17.70 17.39 29.42
N VAL A 611 18.03 16.09 29.39
CA VAL A 611 18.81 15.38 30.41
C VAL A 611 20.10 14.83 29.82
N GLU A 612 21.24 15.27 30.34
CA GLU A 612 22.55 14.76 29.94
C GLU A 612 22.82 13.39 30.57
N ARG A 613 23.17 12.40 29.75
CA ARG A 613 23.45 11.02 30.21
C ARG A 613 24.94 10.63 30.18
N LYS A 614 25.83 11.52 29.72
CA LYS A 614 27.24 11.20 29.41
C LYS A 614 28.26 11.85 30.34
N THR A 615 27.99 13.06 30.81
CA THR A 615 28.94 13.93 31.51
C THR A 615 28.48 14.17 32.94
N ILE A 616 29.15 13.54 33.92
CA ILE A 616 28.81 13.73 35.35
C ILE A 616 30.09 13.92 36.14
N THR A 617 30.03 14.85 37.09
CA THR A 617 31.05 15.11 38.10
C THR A 617 31.41 13.80 38.82
N PRO A 618 32.69 13.43 38.91
CA PRO A 618 33.10 12.17 39.53
C PRO A 618 32.58 12.07 40.98
N GLY A 619 31.82 11.01 41.27
CA GLY A 619 31.27 10.72 42.61
C GLY A 619 29.74 10.72 42.69
N TYR A 620 29.08 11.48 41.82
CA TYR A 620 27.61 11.60 41.80
C TYR A 620 26.98 10.73 40.71
N ALA A 621 25.70 10.41 40.90
CA ALA A 621 24.88 9.68 39.94
C ALA A 621 23.70 10.50 39.41
N VAL A 622 23.22 11.47 40.19
CA VAL A 622 22.24 12.49 39.75
C VAL A 622 22.74 13.86 40.19
N THR A 623 22.76 14.82 39.27
CA THR A 623 23.06 16.23 39.56
C THR A 623 22.08 17.13 38.83
N ILE A 624 21.39 18.00 39.57
CA ILE A 624 20.58 19.10 39.05
C ILE A 624 21.20 20.40 39.56
N HIS A 625 21.43 21.36 38.66
CA HIS A 625 21.94 22.68 39.00
C HIS A 625 20.99 23.77 38.49
N ASN A 626 20.46 24.58 39.41
CA ASN A 626 19.46 25.63 39.17
C ASN A 626 18.35 25.19 38.19
N GLY A 627 17.82 23.98 38.37
CA GLY A 627 16.87 23.35 37.46
C GLY A 627 15.45 23.87 37.64
N THR A 628 14.88 24.47 36.60
CA THR A 628 13.49 24.94 36.57
C THR A 628 12.69 24.18 35.52
N PHE A 629 11.58 23.55 35.92
CA PHE A 629 10.81 22.64 35.06
C PHE A 629 9.33 22.98 35.00
N THR A 630 8.74 22.79 33.83
CA THR A 630 7.31 22.94 33.57
C THR A 630 6.74 21.75 32.80
N TRP A 631 5.43 21.53 32.94
CA TRP A 631 4.70 20.52 32.15
C TRP A 631 4.35 21.01 30.74
N ALA A 632 4.37 22.33 30.52
CA ALA A 632 4.17 22.97 29.22
C ALA A 632 4.76 24.38 29.22
N GLN A 633 5.33 24.83 28.10
CA GLN A 633 5.90 26.19 27.95
C GLN A 633 4.94 27.32 28.33
N ASN A 634 3.63 27.12 28.15
CA ASN A 634 2.60 28.12 28.45
C ASN A 634 2.08 28.05 29.89
N LEU A 635 2.58 27.13 30.71
CA LEU A 635 2.21 26.97 32.12
C LEU A 635 3.33 27.49 33.03
N PRO A 636 2.98 28.03 34.20
CA PRO A 636 3.98 28.41 35.20
C PRO A 636 4.83 27.19 35.59
N PRO A 637 6.12 27.39 35.92
CA PRO A 637 6.97 26.29 36.34
C PRO A 637 6.38 25.61 37.58
N THR A 638 6.47 24.29 37.63
CA THR A 638 6.03 23.51 38.80
C THR A 638 7.17 23.30 39.79
N LEU A 639 8.40 23.24 39.27
CA LEU A 639 9.64 23.10 40.04
C LEU A 639 10.53 24.30 39.74
N HIS A 640 11.02 24.97 40.78
CA HIS A 640 11.79 26.21 40.67
C HIS A 640 13.18 26.04 41.27
N SER A 641 14.22 26.41 40.51
CA SER A 641 15.61 26.56 40.99
C SER A 641 16.08 25.40 41.87
N LEU A 642 15.92 24.16 41.39
CA LEU A 642 16.34 22.97 42.10
C LEU A 642 17.86 22.78 42.01
N ASP A 643 18.51 22.59 43.16
CA ASP A 643 19.90 22.15 43.27
C ASP A 643 19.96 20.84 44.06
N ILE A 644 20.23 19.73 43.36
CA ILE A 644 20.21 18.37 43.93
C ILE A 644 21.47 17.63 43.50
N GLN A 645 22.16 17.00 44.45
CA GLN A 645 23.31 16.15 44.19
C GLN A 645 23.18 14.83 44.94
N VAL A 646 23.14 13.72 44.21
CA VAL A 646 22.98 12.38 44.79
C VAL A 646 24.25 11.55 44.55
N PRO A 647 24.97 11.16 45.62
CA PRO A 647 26.14 10.30 45.49
C PRO A 647 25.77 8.88 45.06
N LYS A 648 26.73 8.17 44.47
CA LYS A 648 26.53 6.78 44.06
C LYS A 648 26.30 5.87 45.27
N GLY A 649 25.43 4.87 45.10
CA GLY A 649 25.13 3.88 46.14
C GLY A 649 24.22 4.38 47.28
N ALA A 650 23.69 5.60 47.18
CA ALA A 650 22.85 6.18 48.22
C ALA A 650 21.38 5.77 48.11
N LEU A 651 20.75 5.45 49.23
CA LEU A 651 19.28 5.38 49.34
C LEU A 651 18.76 6.76 49.75
N VAL A 652 18.01 7.41 48.86
CA VAL A 652 17.45 8.75 49.02
C VAL A 652 15.93 8.66 49.10
N ALA A 653 15.37 9.24 50.14
CA ALA A 653 13.92 9.40 50.28
C ALA A 653 13.51 10.84 49.94
N VAL A 654 12.47 11.01 49.13
CA VAL A 654 11.84 12.31 48.84
C VAL A 654 10.53 12.38 49.61
N VAL A 655 10.44 13.33 50.55
CA VAL A 655 9.29 13.52 51.43
C VAL A 655 8.68 14.91 51.26
N GLY A 656 7.37 15.01 51.41
CA GLY A 656 6.65 16.29 51.33
C GLY A 656 5.13 16.10 51.26
N PRO A 657 4.35 17.18 51.42
CA PRO A 657 2.90 17.13 51.39
C PRO A 657 2.35 16.68 50.03
N VAL A 658 1.11 16.22 49.98
CA VAL A 658 0.45 15.82 48.73
C VAL A 658 0.42 17.00 47.76
N GLY A 659 0.80 16.77 46.49
CA GLY A 659 0.80 17.82 45.45
C GLY A 659 2.01 18.75 45.44
N CYS A 660 3.06 18.53 46.25
CA CYS A 660 4.25 19.40 46.26
C CYS A 660 5.25 19.17 45.11
N GLY A 661 4.90 18.37 44.09
CA GLY A 661 5.73 18.16 42.90
C GLY A 661 6.76 17.02 42.96
N LYS A 662 6.60 16.05 43.87
CA LYS A 662 7.52 14.91 44.01
C LYS A 662 7.55 14.01 42.76
N SER A 663 6.38 13.57 42.26
CA SER A 663 6.30 12.84 40.98
C SER A 663 6.76 13.69 39.78
N SER A 664 6.63 15.02 39.86
CA SER A 664 7.20 15.96 38.87
C SER A 664 8.73 15.91 38.89
N LEU A 665 9.37 15.84 40.06
CA LEU A 665 10.83 15.71 40.17
C LEU A 665 11.30 14.41 39.50
N VAL A 666 10.60 13.29 39.74
CA VAL A 666 10.90 12.01 39.08
C VAL A 666 10.75 12.12 37.56
N SER A 667 9.68 12.78 37.09
CA SER A 667 9.43 13.01 35.65
C SER A 667 10.50 13.92 35.01
N ALA A 668 11.00 14.92 35.72
CA ALA A 668 12.08 15.79 35.27
C ALA A 668 13.40 15.02 35.09
N LEU A 669 13.73 14.11 36.02
CA LEU A 669 14.91 13.23 35.90
C LEU A 669 14.82 12.26 34.72
N LEU A 670 13.61 11.82 34.36
CA LEU A 670 13.37 10.96 33.20
C LEU A 670 13.48 11.72 31.87
N GLY A 671 13.39 13.06 31.90
CA GLY A 671 13.32 13.91 30.71
C GLY A 671 11.91 14.02 30.11
N GLU A 672 10.88 13.73 30.90
CA GLU A 672 9.46 13.82 30.50
C GLU A 672 8.86 15.21 30.75
N MET A 673 9.59 16.10 31.44
CA MET A 673 9.22 17.51 31.63
C MET A 673 10.11 18.45 30.81
N GLU A 674 9.59 19.63 30.50
CA GLU A 674 10.35 20.67 29.81
C GLU A 674 11.23 21.43 30.81
N LYS A 675 12.53 21.45 30.53
CA LYS A 675 13.53 22.21 31.30
C LYS A 675 13.62 23.62 30.72
N LEU A 676 13.27 24.62 31.51
CA LEU A 676 13.37 26.03 31.14
C LEU A 676 14.79 26.56 31.37
N GLU A 677 15.36 26.22 32.52
CA GLU A 677 16.67 26.69 32.96
C GLU A 677 17.42 25.57 33.71
N GLY A 678 18.74 25.71 33.79
CA GLY A 678 19.62 24.80 34.54
C GLY A 678 20.14 23.60 33.76
N THR A 679 20.86 22.72 34.47
CA THR A 679 21.44 21.50 33.91
C THR A 679 21.03 20.27 34.72
N VAL A 680 20.79 19.15 34.03
CA VAL A 680 20.39 17.87 34.64
C VAL A 680 21.28 16.79 34.07
N CYS A 681 21.97 16.05 34.93
CA CYS A 681 22.80 14.94 34.53
C CYS A 681 22.44 13.66 35.31
N VAL A 682 22.26 12.54 34.60
CA VAL A 682 21.88 11.23 35.16
C VAL A 682 22.81 10.13 34.63
N LYS A 683 23.42 9.34 35.53
CA LYS A 683 24.40 8.32 35.16
C LYS A 683 23.74 6.96 34.95
N GLY A 684 24.02 6.33 33.81
CA GLY A 684 23.68 4.93 33.56
C GLY A 684 22.23 4.70 33.13
N SER A 685 21.82 3.44 33.16
CA SER A 685 20.47 2.98 32.85
C SER A 685 19.50 3.26 34.01
N VAL A 686 18.24 3.58 33.70
CA VAL A 686 17.23 3.95 34.71
C VAL A 686 16.09 2.93 34.69
N ALA A 687 15.72 2.42 35.86
CA ALA A 687 14.48 1.69 36.09
C ALA A 687 13.48 2.60 36.79
N TYR A 688 12.26 2.65 36.26
CA TYR A 688 11.19 3.48 36.79
C TYR A 688 9.98 2.61 37.17
N VAL A 689 9.48 2.79 38.38
CA VAL A 689 8.23 2.20 38.86
C VAL A 689 7.25 3.36 39.07
N PRO A 690 6.22 3.51 38.22
CA PRO A 690 5.23 4.57 38.36
C PRO A 690 4.28 4.32 39.54
N GLN A 691 3.68 5.40 40.05
CA GLN A 691 2.63 5.34 41.07
C GLN A 691 1.45 4.47 40.62
N GLN A 692 1.03 4.61 39.36
CA GLN A 692 0.03 3.73 38.75
C GLN A 692 0.74 2.66 37.91
N ALA A 693 0.79 1.43 38.41
CA ALA A 693 1.40 0.30 37.70
C ALA A 693 0.81 0.10 36.29
N TRP A 694 1.70 -0.01 35.31
CA TRP A 694 1.36 -0.32 33.92
C TRP A 694 1.76 -1.75 33.57
N ILE A 695 0.78 -2.52 33.09
CA ILE A 695 0.89 -3.96 32.80
C ILE A 695 0.54 -4.20 31.33
N GLN A 696 1.39 -4.97 30.64
CA GLN A 696 1.19 -5.39 29.26
C GLN A 696 0.18 -6.54 29.18
N ASN A 697 -0.57 -6.61 28.07
CA ASN A 697 -1.50 -7.69 27.80
C ASN A 697 -0.74 -8.94 27.31
N CYS A 698 -0.06 -9.63 28.22
CA CYS A 698 0.71 -10.85 27.98
C CYS A 698 0.81 -11.66 29.28
N THR A 699 1.61 -12.73 29.31
CA THR A 699 1.77 -13.53 30.53
C THR A 699 2.42 -12.72 31.66
N LEU A 700 2.22 -13.13 32.91
CA LEU A 700 2.88 -12.50 34.06
C LEU A 700 4.41 -12.60 33.92
N GLN A 701 4.91 -13.75 33.45
CA GLN A 701 6.33 -13.94 33.16
C GLN A 701 6.85 -12.91 32.14
N GLU A 702 6.20 -12.75 31.00
CA GLU A 702 6.61 -11.77 29.98
C GLU A 702 6.55 -10.33 30.50
N ASN A 703 5.58 -10.01 31.35
CA ASN A 703 5.48 -8.72 32.02
C ASN A 703 6.70 -8.41 32.90
N VAL A 704 7.25 -9.40 33.61
CA VAL A 704 8.44 -9.23 34.46
C VAL A 704 9.72 -9.24 33.65
N LEU A 705 9.83 -10.13 32.64
CA LEU A 705 10.99 -10.22 31.76
C LEU A 705 11.16 -8.98 30.87
N PHE A 706 10.04 -8.40 30.42
CA PHE A 706 9.97 -7.16 29.65
C PHE A 706 10.94 -7.11 28.45
N GLY A 707 10.95 -8.19 27.65
CA GLY A 707 11.79 -8.34 26.47
C GLY A 707 13.23 -8.82 26.74
N ARG A 708 13.60 -9.12 27.99
CA ARG A 708 14.88 -9.76 28.32
C ARG A 708 14.76 -11.28 28.33
N ALA A 709 15.89 -11.96 28.13
CA ALA A 709 15.97 -13.41 28.27
C ALA A 709 15.67 -13.85 29.71
N LEU A 710 15.05 -15.02 29.88
CA LEU A 710 14.76 -15.63 31.18
C LEU A 710 16.05 -16.16 31.82
N ASP A 711 16.39 -15.63 32.98
CA ASP A 711 17.34 -16.20 33.92
C ASP A 711 16.55 -16.76 35.11
N PRO A 712 16.43 -18.10 35.22
CA PRO A 712 15.59 -18.73 36.24
C PRO A 712 15.95 -18.28 37.67
N THR A 713 17.25 -18.13 37.96
CA THR A 713 17.71 -17.82 39.32
C THR A 713 17.41 -16.37 39.71
N ARG A 714 17.44 -15.47 38.74
CA ARG A 714 17.17 -14.04 38.92
C ARG A 714 15.69 -13.75 38.93
N TYR A 715 14.96 -14.42 38.05
CA TYR A 715 13.50 -14.35 37.97
C TYR A 715 12.87 -14.80 39.29
N GLN A 716 13.28 -15.97 39.79
CA GLN A 716 12.82 -16.49 41.08
C GLN A 716 13.16 -15.53 42.23
N ARG A 717 14.40 -15.03 42.29
CA ARG A 717 14.80 -14.05 43.32
C ARG A 717 13.98 -12.75 43.27
N ALA A 718 13.66 -12.25 42.08
CA ALA A 718 12.83 -11.05 41.93
C ALA A 718 11.40 -11.30 42.44
N LEU A 719 10.81 -12.44 42.11
CA LEU A 719 9.47 -12.82 42.58
C LEU A 719 9.41 -13.01 44.10
N GLU A 720 10.40 -13.68 44.67
CA GLU A 720 10.52 -13.90 46.13
C GLU A 720 10.71 -12.58 46.88
N ALA A 721 11.63 -11.73 46.41
CA ALA A 721 11.90 -10.44 47.05
C ALA A 721 10.68 -9.51 46.99
N CYS A 722 9.88 -9.58 45.91
CA CYS A 722 8.64 -8.83 45.76
C CYS A 722 7.40 -9.50 46.37
N ALA A 723 7.55 -10.61 47.10
CA ALA A 723 6.46 -11.38 47.73
C ALA A 723 5.35 -11.84 46.75
N MET A 724 5.72 -12.24 45.53
CA MET A 724 4.77 -12.63 44.49
C MET A 724 4.40 -14.12 44.49
N LEU A 725 5.12 -14.97 45.25
CA LEU A 725 4.92 -16.43 45.20
C LEU A 725 3.49 -16.86 45.57
N ALA A 726 2.94 -16.29 46.64
CA ALA A 726 1.56 -16.58 47.04
C ALA A 726 0.52 -16.12 46.00
N ASP A 727 0.82 -15.05 45.25
CA ASP A 727 -0.07 -14.59 44.17
C ASP A 727 -0.06 -15.55 42.98
N LEU A 728 1.09 -16.13 42.67
CA LEU A 728 1.25 -17.09 41.58
C LEU A 728 0.45 -18.37 41.85
N GLU A 729 0.42 -18.85 43.11
CA GLU A 729 -0.36 -20.02 43.51
C GLU A 729 -1.88 -19.82 43.34
N MET A 730 -2.36 -18.58 43.47
CA MET A 730 -3.78 -18.26 43.27
C MET A 730 -4.18 -18.15 41.80
N LEU A 731 -3.22 -17.98 40.88
CA LEU A 731 -3.50 -17.83 39.46
C LEU A 731 -3.64 -19.22 38.81
N PRO A 732 -4.67 -19.45 37.97
CA PRO A 732 -4.97 -20.77 37.41
C PRO A 732 -3.85 -21.35 36.53
N GLY A 733 -2.99 -20.51 35.95
CA GLY A 733 -1.82 -20.91 35.17
C GLY A 733 -0.49 -20.47 35.78
N GLY A 734 -0.45 -20.08 37.07
CA GLY A 734 0.75 -19.54 37.69
C GLY A 734 1.32 -18.33 36.96
N ASP A 735 2.61 -18.36 36.64
CA ASP A 735 3.33 -17.29 35.92
C ASP A 735 3.02 -17.23 34.42
N GLN A 736 2.49 -18.31 33.85
CA GLN A 736 2.03 -18.38 32.45
C GLN A 736 0.59 -17.86 32.26
N THR A 737 -0.05 -17.41 33.34
CA THR A 737 -1.39 -16.83 33.25
C THR A 737 -1.37 -15.56 32.41
N GLU A 738 -2.24 -15.50 31.40
CA GLU A 738 -2.44 -14.27 30.61
C GLU A 738 -3.04 -13.17 31.47
N ILE A 739 -2.33 -12.05 31.55
CA ILE A 739 -2.78 -10.88 32.28
C ILE A 739 -3.47 -9.96 31.28
N GLY A 740 -4.81 -9.88 31.39
CA GLY A 740 -5.64 -9.07 30.49
C GLY A 740 -5.27 -7.58 30.46
N GLU A 741 -5.86 -6.81 29.54
CA GLU A 741 -5.55 -5.39 29.33
C GLU A 741 -5.56 -4.60 30.66
N LYS A 742 -4.48 -3.83 30.91
CA LYS A 742 -4.24 -3.08 32.17
C LYS A 742 -4.23 -3.93 33.45
N GLY A 743 -4.09 -5.25 33.34
CA GLY A 743 -4.07 -6.16 34.47
C GLY A 743 -5.42 -6.27 35.18
N ILE A 744 -6.51 -6.40 34.42
CA ILE A 744 -7.88 -6.57 34.97
C ILE A 744 -8.01 -7.78 35.90
N ASN A 745 -7.16 -8.80 35.71
CA ASN A 745 -7.13 -10.02 36.52
C ASN A 745 -6.40 -9.84 37.87
N LEU A 746 -5.74 -8.69 38.09
CA LEU A 746 -4.90 -8.45 39.26
C LEU A 746 -5.49 -7.34 40.16
N SER A 747 -5.28 -7.49 41.47
CA SER A 747 -5.55 -6.43 42.44
C SER A 747 -4.56 -5.25 42.29
N GLY A 748 -4.87 -4.10 42.91
CA GLY A 748 -3.97 -2.93 42.89
C GLY A 748 -2.57 -3.25 43.43
N GLY A 749 -2.49 -3.90 44.59
CA GLY A 749 -1.22 -4.31 45.19
C GLY A 749 -0.45 -5.36 44.37
N GLN A 750 -1.17 -6.29 43.73
CA GLN A 750 -0.54 -7.26 42.81
C GLN A 750 0.07 -6.57 41.59
N ARG A 751 -0.64 -5.62 40.97
CA ARG A 751 -0.10 -4.83 39.85
C ARG A 751 1.17 -4.07 40.25
N GLN A 752 1.18 -3.46 41.44
CA GLN A 752 2.34 -2.72 41.93
C GLN A 752 3.55 -3.63 42.14
N ARG A 753 3.34 -4.82 42.72
CA ARG A 753 4.41 -5.82 42.91
C ARG A 753 4.95 -6.38 41.60
N VAL A 754 4.11 -6.61 40.59
CA VAL A 754 4.57 -7.00 39.24
C VAL A 754 5.43 -5.89 38.61
N SER A 755 4.99 -4.63 38.72
CA SER A 755 5.75 -3.46 38.24
C SER A 755 7.11 -3.34 38.95
N LEU A 756 7.16 -3.59 40.25
CA LEU A 756 8.40 -3.60 41.02
C LEU A 756 9.32 -4.78 40.65
N ALA A 757 8.77 -5.99 40.50
CA ALA A 757 9.53 -7.17 40.08
C ALA A 757 10.19 -6.96 38.71
N ARG A 758 9.48 -6.31 37.76
CA ARG A 758 10.02 -5.89 36.46
C ARG A 758 11.23 -4.97 36.63
N ALA A 759 11.13 -3.95 37.50
CA ALA A 759 12.23 -3.05 37.76
C ALA A 759 13.44 -3.80 38.37
N VAL A 760 13.23 -4.64 39.38
CA VAL A 760 14.29 -5.42 40.04
C VAL A 760 15.00 -6.34 39.03
N TYR A 761 14.25 -7.00 38.15
CA TYR A 761 14.80 -7.88 37.11
C TYR A 761 15.63 -7.14 36.05
N SER A 762 15.33 -5.85 35.81
CA SER A 762 16.00 -5.04 34.78
C SER A 762 17.45 -4.63 35.13
N GLU A 763 17.90 -4.82 36.36
CA GLU A 763 19.29 -4.51 36.78
C GLU A 763 19.80 -3.12 36.34
N ALA A 764 18.95 -2.10 36.38
CA ALA A 764 19.35 -0.74 36.04
C ALA A 764 20.39 -0.16 37.03
N ASP A 765 21.05 0.92 36.62
CA ASP A 765 22.01 1.64 37.46
C ASP A 765 21.33 2.65 38.40
N LEU A 766 20.14 3.12 38.08
CA LEU A 766 19.36 4.05 38.90
C LEU A 766 17.93 3.54 39.03
N PHE A 767 17.40 3.50 40.25
CA PHE A 767 16.01 3.13 40.50
C PHE A 767 15.22 4.33 41.01
N LEU A 768 14.20 4.72 40.23
CA LEU A 768 13.23 5.74 40.58
C LEU A 768 11.91 5.06 40.93
N LEU A 769 11.53 5.10 42.20
CA LEU A 769 10.36 4.43 42.72
C LEU A 769 9.35 5.47 43.19
N ASP A 770 8.28 5.67 42.42
CA ASP A 770 7.21 6.62 42.71
C ASP A 770 6.10 5.88 43.48
N ASP A 771 6.12 6.06 44.81
CA ASP A 771 5.17 5.49 45.77
C ASP A 771 4.86 3.97 45.58
N PRO A 772 5.89 3.10 45.58
CA PRO A 772 5.74 1.68 45.28
C PRO A 772 4.99 0.87 46.36
N LEU A 773 4.76 1.43 47.54
CA LEU A 773 4.21 0.74 48.71
C LEU A 773 2.77 1.16 49.06
N SER A 774 2.17 2.12 48.35
CA SER A 774 0.85 2.69 48.66
C SER A 774 -0.31 1.70 48.57
N ALA A 775 -0.26 0.77 47.63
CA ALA A 775 -1.35 -0.17 47.34
C ALA A 775 -1.19 -1.55 48.00
N VAL A 776 -0.18 -1.73 48.85
CA VAL A 776 0.14 -3.02 49.49
C VAL A 776 -0.04 -2.94 51.01
N ASP A 777 -0.46 -4.06 51.61
CA ASP A 777 -0.64 -4.16 53.06
C ASP A 777 0.69 -3.97 53.80
N SER A 778 0.63 -3.47 55.04
CA SER A 778 1.81 -3.11 55.84
C SER A 778 2.83 -4.26 56.02
N HIS A 779 2.36 -5.50 56.16
CA HIS A 779 3.23 -6.67 56.27
C HIS A 779 4.00 -6.94 54.96
N VAL A 780 3.30 -6.85 53.83
CA VAL A 780 3.90 -7.01 52.49
C VAL A 780 4.83 -5.84 52.19
N ALA A 781 4.45 -4.61 52.56
CA ALA A 781 5.28 -3.43 52.42
C ALA A 781 6.60 -3.56 53.19
N LYS A 782 6.55 -4.07 54.43
CA LYS A 782 7.75 -4.34 55.23
C LYS A 782 8.65 -5.39 54.56
N HIS A 783 8.09 -6.50 54.08
CA HIS A 783 8.87 -7.51 53.35
C HIS A 783 9.55 -6.94 52.12
N ILE A 784 8.83 -6.17 51.30
CA ILE A 784 9.39 -5.50 50.11
C ILE A 784 10.49 -4.51 50.52
N PHE A 785 10.26 -3.74 51.58
CA PHE A 785 11.28 -2.82 52.07
C PHE A 785 12.55 -3.57 52.49
N ASP A 786 12.44 -4.59 53.34
CA ASP A 786 13.59 -5.32 53.87
C ASP A 786 14.33 -6.11 52.77
N ARG A 787 13.59 -6.74 51.85
CA ARG A 787 14.15 -7.62 50.81
C ARG A 787 14.53 -6.92 49.51
N VAL A 788 13.94 -5.77 49.18
CA VAL A 788 14.21 -5.06 47.90
C VAL A 788 14.87 -3.71 48.14
N ILE A 789 14.20 -2.83 48.88
CA ILE A 789 14.52 -1.39 48.89
C ILE A 789 15.62 -1.04 49.91
N GLY A 790 15.63 -1.71 51.05
CA GLY A 790 16.44 -1.41 52.23
C GLY A 790 17.93 -1.77 52.07
N PRO A 791 18.74 -1.50 53.11
CA PRO A 791 20.20 -1.71 53.08
C PRO A 791 20.61 -3.18 52.95
N GLU A 792 19.75 -4.13 53.32
CA GLU A 792 19.98 -5.57 53.17
C GLU A 792 19.28 -6.16 51.93
N GLY A 793 18.56 -5.33 51.17
CA GLY A 793 17.77 -5.76 50.02
C GLY A 793 18.60 -6.04 48.78
N VAL A 794 17.97 -6.67 47.78
CA VAL A 794 18.59 -7.04 46.48
C VAL A 794 19.22 -5.85 45.76
N LEU A 795 18.75 -4.62 46.02
CA LEU A 795 19.29 -3.40 45.41
C LEU A 795 20.53 -2.82 46.12
N ALA A 796 20.92 -3.33 47.29
CA ALA A 796 21.98 -2.73 48.10
C ALA A 796 23.41 -3.05 47.66
N GLY A 797 23.64 -4.19 47.00
CA GLY A 797 24.97 -4.65 46.59
C GLY A 797 25.50 -4.06 45.27
N LYS A 798 24.75 -3.18 44.60
CA LYS A 798 25.12 -2.64 43.29
C LYS A 798 25.83 -1.29 43.47
N GLY A 799 27.16 -1.30 43.46
CA GLY A 799 28.06 -0.16 43.79
C GLY A 799 27.95 1.12 42.95
N TYR A 800 26.89 1.29 42.15
CA TYR A 800 26.61 2.48 41.35
C TYR A 800 25.21 3.08 41.58
N VAL A 801 24.38 2.53 42.49
CA VAL A 801 22.93 2.73 42.43
C VAL A 801 22.37 3.71 43.45
N PRO A 802 21.92 4.92 43.04
CA PRO A 802 20.96 5.68 43.82
C PRO A 802 19.59 5.03 43.79
N ARG A 803 18.94 4.98 44.93
CA ARG A 803 17.53 4.59 45.07
C ARG A 803 16.77 5.85 45.46
N MET A 804 15.98 6.42 44.57
CA MET A 804 15.11 7.53 44.93
C MET A 804 13.71 6.98 45.18
N VAL A 805 13.30 6.96 46.44
CA VAL A 805 11.97 6.51 46.85
C VAL A 805 11.16 7.73 47.26
N GLU A 806 10.08 7.98 46.54
CA GLU A 806 9.08 8.93 47.01
C GLU A 806 8.31 8.32 48.19
N MET A 807 8.39 8.95 49.37
CA MET A 807 7.62 8.55 50.54
C MET A 807 6.64 9.68 50.88
N VAL A 808 5.35 9.40 50.70
CA VAL A 808 4.28 10.24 51.25
C VAL A 808 4.34 10.13 52.77
N ALA A 809 4.44 11.28 53.45
CA ALA A 809 4.36 11.34 54.90
C ALA A 809 3.03 10.71 55.36
N GLY A 810 3.09 9.49 55.90
CA GLY A 810 1.89 8.78 56.35
C GLY A 810 2.11 7.40 56.96
N CYS A 811 3.00 6.56 56.43
CA CYS A 811 3.12 5.17 56.92
C CYS A 811 4.51 4.62 56.61
N LEU A 812 5.40 4.54 57.61
CA LEU A 812 6.47 3.52 57.70
C LEU A 812 7.37 3.66 58.93
N LEU A 813 7.27 4.72 59.74
CA LEU A 813 7.93 4.71 61.06
C LEU A 813 7.14 3.81 62.02
N PRO A 814 7.73 2.73 62.56
CA PRO A 814 7.13 2.03 63.68
C PRO A 814 7.02 3.04 64.83
N ARG A 815 5.82 3.22 65.37
CA ARG A 815 5.63 3.89 66.67
C ARG A 815 6.26 3.02 67.76
N HIS A 816 7.57 3.09 67.94
CA HIS A 816 8.22 2.69 69.19
C HIS A 816 9.51 3.48 69.39
N GLY A 817 9.50 4.33 70.41
CA GLY A 817 10.69 4.79 71.12
C GLY A 817 11.32 6.10 70.64
N CYS A 818 10.81 7.22 71.15
CA CYS A 818 11.63 8.30 71.73
C CYS A 818 10.70 9.20 72.56
N TRP A 819 10.90 9.18 73.87
CA TRP A 819 10.66 10.32 74.74
C TRP A 819 11.74 11.38 74.50
#